data_AF-A0AAT9F869-F1
#
_entry.id   AF-A0AAT9F869-F1
#
_cell.length_a   1.000
_cell.length_b   1.000
_cell.length_c   1.000
_cell.angle_alpha   90.00
_cell.angle_beta   90.00
_cell.angle_gamma   90.00
#
_symmetry.space_group_name_H-M   'P 1'
#
loop_
_entity.id
_entity.type
_entity.pdbx_description
1 polymer ?
#
loop_
_entity_poly.entity_id
_entity_poly.type
_entity_poly.pdbx_seq_one_letter_code
_entity_poly.pdbx_strand_id
1 'polypeptide(L)'
;MYFGGWMKQKISELTNLINQWNYEYFILNEPTVSDLEYDKALLELERLEKEFPQFIHPNSPTKKVGANYNAYLSKFTKVKHMQPMLSLDKAYSYDDVEKFISNIEQVVPTEEIQFSLEPKIDGLSIALHYQNGYLAKALTRGDGVEGEDVTDNVFQIKGIPHIIDYSNDIEVRGEVFMSKNQFNTLKTQMSQEGKKIPSNPRNAASGTLRQKDSEVVKQRSLSCYIYEIVEPLKHDLNTQKEILAFLKKINIPINPYMQIVDSEELPDKIEDFAEIKNKFNYDVDGLVIKLNNLKYWERLGKTAKFPKHSVAFKYDVEQASSIIKNIAVSVGRTGKVTYIADIDPVELNQTLVTRATLHNYNFIEELKINVGDEIAIIKAGEIIPKIIALTHKNTENTFKKVLSCPSCLSQLVEYEGIVDQFCTNQNCEEKQVNKIYHFASRKAMNIVGMGLELVRSLYRAKIIEKIEDLYSLETKIQELSNIKLKGNVNFGLLRAQKLLINIKKSKNVSFAKVLFALGLNHLGSRAAILIAQKYSSFADLINDRELDLLKNIDNIGPKTVNSILDYMSDENNVQLMKFLDINLNYINANATKSNIFAGKTFVITGTLSYAREHFVAIIEANGGNVSSSVSKKTSYLLAGEHAGSKLDKAKSLNIQILNENEFNNLLK
;
A
#
# COMPACT_ATOMS: atom_id res chain seq x y z
N MET A 1 -7.72 38.76 41.25
CA MET A 1 -6.97 38.04 40.18
C MET A 1 -6.73 36.55 40.49
N TYR A 2 -6.62 36.11 41.74
CA TYR A 2 -6.38 34.69 42.09
C TYR A 2 -7.57 33.73 41.90
N PHE A 3 -8.82 34.22 41.97
CA PHE A 3 -10.02 33.37 41.86
C PHE A 3 -10.27 32.83 40.44
N GLY A 4 -9.95 33.58 39.38
CA GLY A 4 -10.22 33.16 38.00
C GLY A 4 -9.31 32.04 37.50
N GLY A 5 -8.06 31.97 37.99
CA GLY A 5 -7.12 30.90 37.63
C GLY A 5 -7.50 29.55 38.25
N TRP A 6 -7.91 29.56 39.53
CA TRP A 6 -8.36 28.36 40.22
C TRP A 6 -9.65 27.78 39.62
N MET A 7 -10.61 28.64 39.26
CA MET A 7 -11.86 28.19 38.63
C MET A 7 -11.63 27.63 37.21
N LYS A 8 -10.76 28.28 36.41
CA LYS A 8 -10.37 27.74 35.09
C LYS A 8 -9.70 26.36 35.21
N GLN A 9 -8.83 26.19 36.21
CA GLN A 9 -8.17 24.92 36.48
C GLN A 9 -9.18 23.85 36.92
N LYS A 10 -10.08 24.20 37.86
CA LYS A 10 -11.13 23.29 38.33
C LYS A 10 -12.09 22.84 37.21
N ILE A 11 -12.47 23.76 36.32
CA ILE A 11 -13.28 23.44 35.13
C ILE A 11 -12.50 22.47 34.22
N SER A 12 -11.23 22.75 33.93
CA SER A 12 -10.39 21.87 33.09
C SER A 12 -10.19 20.48 33.71
N GLU A 13 -9.97 20.40 35.02
CA GLU A 13 -9.82 19.14 35.76
C GLU A 13 -11.12 18.32 35.72
N LEU A 14 -12.27 18.95 35.99
CA LEU A 14 -13.58 18.28 35.91
C LEU A 14 -13.90 17.85 34.47
N THR A 15 -13.65 18.69 33.48
CA THR A 15 -13.82 18.35 32.06
C THR A 15 -12.98 17.13 31.69
N ASN A 16 -11.71 17.10 32.06
CA ASN A 16 -10.82 15.96 31.76
C ASN A 16 -11.23 14.69 32.51
N LEU A 17 -11.63 14.81 33.78
CA LEU A 17 -12.06 13.68 34.59
C LEU A 17 -13.34 13.02 34.05
N ILE A 18 -14.35 13.83 33.72
CA ILE A 18 -15.61 13.33 33.15
C ILE A 18 -15.37 12.76 31.75
N ASN A 19 -14.46 13.34 30.97
CA ASN A 19 -14.04 12.80 29.69
C ASN A 19 -13.32 11.45 29.80
N GLN A 20 -12.48 11.28 30.82
CA GLN A 20 -11.85 10.01 31.12
C GLN A 20 -12.91 8.97 31.51
N TRP A 21 -13.87 9.31 32.37
CA TRP A 21 -14.95 8.39 32.73
C TRP A 21 -15.84 8.03 31.55
N ASN A 22 -16.14 8.98 30.66
CA ASN A 22 -16.82 8.71 29.40
C ASN A 22 -16.04 7.70 28.55
N TYR A 23 -14.73 7.84 28.46
CA TYR A 23 -13.88 6.89 27.76
C TYR A 23 -13.88 5.50 28.43
N GLU A 24 -13.73 5.43 29.75
CA GLU A 24 -13.77 4.16 30.50
C GLU A 24 -15.12 3.45 30.37
N TYR A 25 -16.21 4.20 30.48
CA TYR A 25 -17.57 3.70 30.42
C TYR A 25 -17.94 3.26 29.00
N PHE A 26 -17.68 4.11 27.99
CA PHE A 26 -18.16 3.87 26.62
C PHE A 26 -17.17 3.14 25.70
N ILE A 27 -15.86 3.22 25.97
CA ILE A 27 -14.82 2.56 25.14
C ILE A 27 -14.24 1.34 25.85
N LEU A 28 -13.83 1.49 27.11
CA LEU A 28 -13.19 0.38 27.84
C LEU A 28 -14.19 -0.63 28.41
N ASN A 29 -15.46 -0.26 28.57
CA ASN A 29 -16.47 -1.02 29.33
C ASN A 29 -16.01 -1.38 30.76
N GLU A 30 -15.14 -0.56 31.34
CA GLU A 30 -14.58 -0.73 32.69
C GLU A 30 -14.62 0.62 33.42
N PRO A 31 -15.82 1.12 33.81
CA PRO A 31 -15.93 2.41 34.47
C PRO A 31 -15.26 2.38 35.85
N THR A 32 -14.40 3.36 36.13
CA THR A 32 -13.76 3.48 37.46
C THR A 32 -14.66 4.15 38.50
N VAL A 33 -15.82 4.67 38.10
CA VAL A 33 -16.79 5.36 38.95
C VAL A 33 -18.21 4.88 38.73
N SER A 34 -19.07 5.10 39.73
CA SER A 34 -20.50 4.84 39.62
C SER A 34 -21.23 5.92 38.80
N ASP A 35 -22.37 5.56 38.21
CA ASP A 35 -23.24 6.51 37.48
C ASP A 35 -23.60 7.74 38.35
N LEU A 36 -23.81 7.54 39.66
CA LEU A 36 -24.11 8.61 40.60
C LEU A 36 -22.95 9.61 40.78
N GLU A 37 -21.70 9.14 40.76
CA GLU A 37 -20.51 9.99 40.88
C GLU A 37 -20.26 10.76 39.58
N TYR A 38 -20.48 10.09 38.45
CA TYR A 38 -20.46 10.70 37.13
C TYR A 38 -21.47 11.84 37.03
N ASP A 39 -22.75 11.59 37.37
CA ASP A 39 -23.82 12.58 37.29
C ASP A 39 -23.56 13.79 38.19
N LYS A 40 -23.03 13.58 39.40
CA LYS A 40 -22.65 14.68 40.31
C LYS A 40 -21.55 15.55 39.73
N ALA A 41 -20.52 14.95 39.14
CA ALA A 41 -19.44 15.71 38.51
C ALA A 41 -19.93 16.47 37.28
N LEU A 42 -20.80 15.86 36.47
CA LEU A 42 -21.39 16.50 35.30
C LEU A 42 -22.25 17.71 35.67
N LEU A 43 -23.12 17.57 36.68
CA LEU A 43 -23.93 18.68 37.20
C LEU A 43 -23.08 19.80 37.78
N GLU A 44 -21.99 19.48 38.48
CA GLU A 44 -21.04 20.49 38.97
C GLU A 44 -20.33 21.19 37.80
N LEU A 45 -19.92 20.46 36.76
CA LEU A 45 -19.33 21.06 35.56
C LEU A 45 -20.33 21.99 34.86
N GLU A 46 -21.59 21.57 34.66
CA GLU A 46 -22.65 22.40 34.08
C GLU A 46 -22.87 23.69 34.87
N ARG A 47 -22.91 23.60 36.20
CA ARG A 47 -23.04 24.76 37.09
C ARG A 47 -21.85 25.72 36.90
N LEU A 48 -20.63 25.19 36.91
CA LEU A 48 -19.40 25.98 36.78
C LEU A 48 -19.27 26.66 35.42
N GLU A 49 -19.67 25.97 34.36
CA GLU A 49 -19.65 26.53 33.00
C GLU A 49 -20.73 27.59 32.78
N LYS A 50 -21.86 27.47 33.47
CA LYS A 50 -22.90 28.52 33.48
C LYS A 50 -22.45 29.76 34.25
N GLU A 51 -21.71 29.59 35.35
CA GLU A 51 -21.17 30.70 36.15
C GLU A 51 -19.94 31.36 35.51
N PHE A 52 -19.14 30.61 34.75
CA PHE A 52 -17.93 31.09 34.08
C PHE A 52 -17.87 30.74 32.58
N PRO A 53 -18.73 31.34 31.74
CA PRO A 53 -18.84 30.98 30.32
C PRO A 53 -17.54 31.16 29.52
N GLN A 54 -16.68 32.08 29.94
CA GLN A 54 -15.38 32.36 29.33
C GLN A 54 -14.33 31.26 29.55
N PHE A 55 -14.58 30.32 30.47
CA PHE A 55 -13.67 29.21 30.78
C PHE A 55 -14.22 27.85 30.32
N ILE A 56 -15.36 27.85 29.63
CA ILE A 56 -15.91 26.65 28.99
C ILE A 56 -14.87 26.06 28.05
N HIS A 57 -14.52 24.80 28.28
CA HIS A 57 -13.59 24.12 27.40
C HIS A 57 -14.31 23.75 26.09
N PRO A 58 -13.67 23.90 24.92
CA PRO A 58 -14.24 23.46 23.64
C PRO A 58 -14.65 21.98 23.58
N ASN A 59 -14.10 21.13 24.45
CA ASN A 59 -14.36 19.69 24.53
C ASN A 59 -15.26 19.31 25.74
N SER A 60 -15.97 20.28 26.32
CA SER A 60 -16.77 20.03 27.52
C SER A 60 -17.88 19.00 27.28
N PRO A 61 -18.01 17.98 28.15
CA PRO A 61 -19.11 17.00 28.13
C PRO A 61 -20.51 17.64 28.07
N THR A 62 -20.70 18.81 28.68
CA THR A 62 -21.99 19.51 28.79
C THR A 62 -22.50 20.07 27.45
N LYS A 63 -21.62 20.15 26.44
CA LYS A 63 -21.97 20.57 25.07
C LYS A 63 -22.40 19.42 24.17
N LYS A 64 -22.37 18.18 24.65
CA LYS A 64 -22.66 16.98 23.84
C LYS A 64 -24.04 16.41 24.18
N VAL A 65 -25.03 16.73 23.33
CA VAL A 65 -26.29 15.99 23.31
C VAL A 65 -26.12 14.77 22.39
N GLY A 66 -26.09 13.57 22.99
CA GLY A 66 -26.35 12.29 22.32
C GLY A 66 -25.45 11.93 21.14
N ALA A 67 -24.23 11.46 21.41
CA ALA A 67 -23.45 10.72 20.42
C ALA A 67 -23.25 9.28 20.89
N ASN A 68 -23.88 8.33 20.20
CA ASN A 68 -23.69 6.90 20.36
C ASN A 68 -22.20 6.53 20.20
N TYR A 69 -21.51 6.30 21.31
CA TYR A 69 -20.15 5.75 21.33
C TYR A 69 -20.08 4.30 20.82
N ASN A 70 -21.22 3.60 20.74
CA ASN A 70 -21.31 2.16 20.46
C ASN A 70 -21.22 1.75 18.96
N ALA A 71 -20.76 2.62 18.05
CA ALA A 71 -20.84 2.34 16.61
C ALA A 71 -19.64 1.59 15.99
N TYR A 72 -18.55 1.31 16.72
CA TYR A 72 -17.31 0.78 16.10
C TYR A 72 -16.73 -0.46 16.81
N LEU A 73 -17.57 -1.44 17.15
CA LEU A 73 -17.16 -2.68 17.80
C LEU A 73 -16.80 -3.79 16.80
N SER A 74 -15.75 -3.60 16.00
CA SER A 74 -15.14 -4.73 15.30
C SER A 74 -13.65 -4.53 15.01
N LYS A 75 -12.80 -5.07 15.90
CA LYS A 75 -11.33 -5.12 15.77
C LYS A 75 -10.92 -5.65 14.39
N PHE A 76 -9.99 -4.97 13.72
CA PHE A 76 -9.42 -5.31 12.41
C PHE A 76 -10.42 -5.32 11.24
N THR A 77 -11.55 -4.63 11.35
CA THR A 77 -12.37 -4.40 10.16
C THR A 77 -11.66 -3.48 9.19
N LYS A 78 -11.95 -3.68 7.90
CA LYS A 78 -11.42 -2.83 6.86
C LYS A 78 -12.26 -1.58 6.76
N VAL A 79 -11.60 -0.44 6.83
CA VAL A 79 -12.21 0.89 6.73
C VAL A 79 -11.49 1.65 5.62
N LYS A 80 -12.26 2.32 4.78
CA LYS A 80 -11.74 3.16 3.72
C LYS A 80 -11.17 4.45 4.31
N HIS A 81 -9.98 4.84 3.89
CA HIS A 81 -9.38 6.13 4.24
C HIS A 81 -10.15 7.28 3.56
N MET A 82 -10.28 8.42 4.23
CA MET A 82 -10.93 9.61 3.65
C MET A 82 -10.15 10.11 2.42
N GLN A 83 -8.83 10.18 2.56
CA GLN A 83 -7.90 10.43 1.46
C GLN A 83 -6.97 9.22 1.30
N PRO A 84 -6.58 8.80 0.09
CA PRO A 84 -5.64 7.69 -0.06
C PRO A 84 -4.30 7.95 0.63
N MET A 85 -3.74 6.91 1.27
CA MET A 85 -2.38 6.90 1.81
C MET A 85 -1.39 6.45 0.72
N LEU A 86 -0.80 7.42 0.04
CA LEU A 86 0.14 7.20 -1.06
C LEU A 86 1.51 6.71 -0.54
N SER A 87 2.34 6.22 -1.46
CA SER A 87 3.76 5.97 -1.17
C SER A 87 4.57 7.22 -1.53
N LEU A 88 5.84 7.25 -1.12
CA LEU A 88 6.81 8.22 -1.63
C LEU A 88 7.55 7.66 -2.85
N ASP A 89 7.87 8.53 -3.81
CA ASP A 89 8.84 8.20 -4.85
C ASP A 89 10.25 8.13 -4.25
N LYS A 90 11.20 7.54 -4.97
CA LYS A 90 12.54 7.25 -4.43
C LYS A 90 13.61 7.99 -5.21
N ALA A 91 14.51 8.64 -4.50
CA ALA A 91 15.78 9.15 -5.00
C ALA A 91 16.91 8.29 -4.45
N TYR A 92 17.86 7.92 -5.31
CA TYR A 92 19.04 7.12 -4.93
C TYR A 92 20.35 7.88 -5.14
N SER A 93 20.29 9.04 -5.78
CA SER A 93 21.44 9.87 -6.11
C SER A 93 21.08 11.35 -5.93
N TYR A 94 22.10 12.21 -5.80
CA TYR A 94 21.90 13.65 -5.80
C TYR A 94 21.26 14.14 -7.11
N ASP A 95 21.63 13.57 -8.26
CA ASP A 95 20.99 13.84 -9.55
C ASP A 95 19.46 13.61 -9.52
N ASP A 96 18.98 12.60 -8.77
CA ASP A 96 17.54 12.36 -8.63
C ASP A 96 16.87 13.46 -7.79
N VAL A 97 17.57 13.98 -6.78
CA VAL A 97 17.10 15.09 -5.94
C VAL A 97 17.10 16.40 -6.72
N GLU A 98 18.13 16.66 -7.52
CA GLU A 98 18.19 17.84 -8.41
C GLU A 98 17.05 17.83 -9.43
N LYS A 99 16.76 16.67 -10.03
CA LYS A 99 15.57 16.51 -10.91
C LYS A 99 14.27 16.79 -10.16
N PHE A 100 14.16 16.34 -8.92
CA PHE A 100 13.00 16.63 -8.08
C PHE A 100 12.85 18.14 -7.81
N ILE A 101 13.94 18.83 -7.46
CA ILE A 101 13.96 20.29 -7.27
C ILE A 101 13.60 21.02 -8.57
N SER A 102 14.22 20.65 -9.70
CA SER A 102 13.96 21.26 -11.01
C SER A 102 12.49 21.16 -11.42
N ASN A 103 11.82 20.05 -11.08
CA ASN A 103 10.39 19.90 -11.33
C ASN A 103 9.52 20.79 -10.42
N ILE A 104 9.99 21.08 -9.21
CA ILE A 104 9.33 22.01 -8.28
C ILE A 104 9.50 23.46 -8.75
N GLU A 105 10.68 23.84 -9.21
CA GLU A 105 10.99 25.19 -9.71
C GLU A 105 10.14 25.59 -10.93
N GLN A 106 9.67 24.62 -11.73
CA GLN A 106 8.73 24.89 -12.83
C GLN A 106 7.37 25.41 -12.34
N VAL A 107 7.06 25.25 -11.05
CA VAL A 107 5.75 25.54 -10.45
C VAL A 107 5.87 26.54 -9.31
N VAL A 108 6.93 26.49 -8.53
CA VAL A 108 7.10 27.27 -7.31
C VAL A 108 8.15 28.37 -7.56
N PRO A 109 7.88 29.64 -7.24
CA PRO A 109 8.90 30.69 -7.29
C PRO A 109 10.09 30.31 -6.41
N THR A 110 11.31 30.49 -6.90
CA THR A 110 12.54 30.02 -6.24
C THR A 110 12.66 30.53 -4.80
N GLU A 111 12.28 31.78 -4.54
CA GLU A 111 12.27 32.42 -3.23
C GLU A 111 11.29 31.79 -2.21
N GLU A 112 10.33 30.97 -2.66
CA GLU A 112 9.38 30.26 -1.80
C GLU A 112 9.72 28.76 -1.64
N ILE A 113 10.84 28.30 -2.22
CA ILE A 113 11.27 26.90 -2.15
C ILE A 113 12.09 26.67 -0.88
N GLN A 114 11.44 26.06 0.10
CA GLN A 114 12.08 25.46 1.27
C GLN A 114 11.64 24.01 1.39
N PHE A 115 12.47 23.19 2.03
CA PHE A 115 12.19 21.78 2.24
C PHE A 115 12.08 21.43 3.72
N SER A 116 11.12 20.56 4.04
CA SER A 116 11.09 19.83 5.29
C SER A 116 11.86 18.52 5.12
N LEU A 117 12.87 18.30 5.96
CA LEU A 117 13.63 17.05 6.03
C LEU A 117 13.20 16.27 7.25
N GLU A 118 12.83 15.01 7.03
CA GLU A 118 12.24 14.18 8.07
C GLU A 118 12.85 12.77 8.03
N PRO A 119 13.30 12.21 9.16
CA PRO A 119 13.77 10.83 9.20
C PRO A 119 12.71 9.88 8.66
N LYS A 120 13.07 9.05 7.67
CA LYS A 120 12.14 8.06 7.12
C LYS A 120 12.11 6.82 8.01
N ILE A 121 11.28 6.87 9.04
CA ILE A 121 11.15 5.81 10.04
C ILE A 121 10.73 4.49 9.36
N ASP A 122 11.44 3.40 9.67
CA ASP A 122 11.09 2.07 9.19
C ASP A 122 10.07 1.40 10.14
N GLY A 123 8.79 1.72 9.94
CA GLY A 123 7.70 1.24 10.77
C GLY A 123 6.46 0.81 9.99
N LEU A 124 5.31 1.10 10.58
CA LEU A 124 4.00 0.93 9.99
C LEU A 124 3.25 2.26 10.00
N SER A 125 2.87 2.73 8.81
CA SER A 125 2.07 3.95 8.70
C SER A 125 0.68 3.80 9.32
N ILE A 126 0.29 4.83 10.06
CA ILE A 126 -0.96 4.93 10.81
C ILE A 126 -1.67 6.25 10.47
N ALA A 127 -3.00 6.21 10.38
CA ALA A 127 -3.85 7.39 10.35
C ALA A 127 -4.64 7.45 11.66
N LEU A 128 -4.60 8.59 12.36
CA LEU A 128 -5.34 8.85 13.59
C LEU A 128 -6.40 9.89 13.30
N HIS A 129 -7.65 9.56 13.58
CA HIS A 129 -8.79 10.45 13.40
C HIS A 129 -9.23 10.97 14.77
N TYR A 130 -9.10 12.27 14.96
CA TYR A 130 -9.64 12.96 16.12
C TYR A 130 -10.96 13.61 15.74
N GLN A 131 -11.99 13.38 16.55
CA GLN A 131 -13.30 14.01 16.40
C GLN A 131 -13.64 14.79 17.66
N ASN A 132 -13.93 16.08 17.51
CA ASN A 132 -14.13 16.98 18.65
C ASN A 132 -13.02 16.89 19.71
N GLY A 133 -11.78 16.65 19.28
CA GLY A 133 -10.61 16.50 20.14
C GLY A 133 -10.36 15.11 20.72
N TYR A 134 -11.17 14.10 20.42
CA TYR A 134 -10.98 12.72 20.93
C TYR A 134 -10.49 11.81 19.83
N LEU A 135 -9.52 10.95 20.15
CA LEU A 135 -9.11 9.87 19.24
C LEU A 135 -10.30 8.93 19.03
N ALA A 136 -10.97 9.08 17.90
CA ALA A 136 -12.17 8.32 17.56
C ALA A 136 -11.84 7.04 16.80
N LYS A 137 -10.75 7.06 16.02
CA LYS A 137 -10.37 5.94 15.16
C LYS A 137 -8.89 5.97 14.82
N ALA A 138 -8.28 4.79 14.70
CA ALA A 138 -6.95 4.63 14.15
C ALA A 138 -6.91 3.52 13.09
N LEU A 139 -6.42 3.86 11.89
CA LEU A 139 -6.39 2.98 10.74
C LEU A 139 -4.97 2.71 10.29
N THR A 140 -4.63 1.43 10.10
CA THR A 140 -3.39 1.08 9.39
C THR A 140 -3.48 1.48 7.91
N ARG A 141 -2.34 1.59 7.23
CA ARG A 141 -2.35 1.91 5.79
C ARG A 141 -3.07 0.90 4.89
N GLY A 142 -2.96 -0.40 5.19
CA GLY A 142 -3.50 -1.49 4.37
C GLY A 142 -2.99 -1.46 2.92
N ASP A 143 -3.87 -1.25 1.94
CA ASP A 143 -3.49 -1.11 0.51
C ASP A 143 -3.35 0.35 0.04
N GLY A 144 -3.52 1.31 0.95
CA GLY A 144 -3.51 2.74 0.69
C GLY A 144 -4.90 3.33 0.43
N VAL A 145 -5.90 2.51 0.14
CA VAL A 145 -7.31 2.93 0.00
C VAL A 145 -8.12 2.45 1.21
N GLU A 146 -7.89 1.22 1.64
CA GLU A 146 -8.50 0.63 2.83
C GLU A 146 -7.43 0.21 3.84
N GLY A 147 -7.69 0.52 5.10
CA GLY A 147 -6.91 0.19 6.27
C GLY A 147 -7.63 -0.75 7.22
N GLU A 148 -6.89 -1.41 8.11
CA GLU A 148 -7.48 -2.16 9.24
C GLU A 148 -7.66 -1.22 10.43
N ASP A 149 -8.83 -1.26 11.08
CA ASP A 149 -9.10 -0.57 12.34
C ASP A 149 -8.31 -1.23 13.48
N VAL A 150 -7.41 -0.44 14.07
CA VAL A 150 -6.50 -0.81 15.16
C VAL A 150 -6.63 0.12 16.36
N THR A 151 -7.78 0.79 16.49
CA THR A 151 -8.05 1.82 17.50
C THR A 151 -7.69 1.34 18.92
N ASP A 152 -8.20 0.18 19.35
CA ASP A 152 -7.93 -0.40 20.68
C ASP A 152 -6.45 -0.61 20.97
N ASN A 153 -5.67 -0.97 19.95
CA ASN A 153 -4.24 -1.21 20.07
C ASN A 153 -3.45 0.10 20.09
N VAL A 154 -3.92 1.11 19.36
CA VAL A 154 -3.32 2.44 19.35
C VAL A 154 -3.53 3.15 20.69
N PHE A 155 -4.66 2.93 21.38
CA PHE A 155 -4.88 3.43 22.74
C PHE A 155 -3.81 2.96 23.75
N GLN A 156 -3.13 1.84 23.49
CA GLN A 156 -2.07 1.31 24.35
C GLN A 156 -0.70 1.99 24.13
N ILE A 157 -0.58 2.85 23.13
CA ILE A 157 0.67 3.55 22.78
C ILE A 157 0.77 4.83 23.62
N LYS A 158 1.61 4.81 24.65
CA LYS A 158 1.77 5.91 25.62
C LYS A 158 2.01 7.29 25.01
N GLY A 159 2.68 7.36 23.86
CA GLY A 159 3.01 8.62 23.20
C GLY A 159 1.87 9.27 22.43
N ILE A 160 0.75 8.57 22.20
CA ILE A 160 -0.37 9.10 21.42
C ILE A 160 -1.41 9.72 22.38
N PRO A 161 -1.70 11.02 22.27
CA PRO A 161 -2.72 11.64 23.10
C PRO A 161 -4.11 11.10 22.72
N HIS A 162 -4.90 10.68 23.70
CA HIS A 162 -6.29 10.27 23.47
C HIS A 162 -7.22 11.47 23.33
N ILE A 163 -6.81 12.61 23.89
CA ILE A 163 -7.50 13.88 23.84
C ILE A 163 -6.50 14.95 23.41
N ILE A 164 -6.89 15.81 22.48
CA ILE A 164 -6.11 16.94 21.98
C ILE A 164 -6.86 18.25 22.21
N ASP A 165 -6.11 19.34 22.39
CA ASP A 165 -6.67 20.70 22.52
C ASP A 165 -7.02 21.29 21.14
N TYR A 166 -7.97 20.64 20.47
CA TYR A 166 -8.48 21.05 19.16
C TYR A 166 -9.88 20.50 18.93
N SER A 167 -10.84 21.37 18.64
CA SER A 167 -12.26 20.99 18.54
C SER A 167 -12.68 20.56 17.15
N ASN A 168 -11.94 20.91 16.09
CA ASN A 168 -12.32 20.49 14.75
C ASN A 168 -11.86 19.06 14.49
N ASP A 169 -12.63 18.35 13.66
CA ASP A 169 -12.23 17.02 13.19
C ASP A 169 -10.93 17.12 12.39
N ILE A 170 -9.99 16.23 12.70
CA ILE A 170 -8.65 16.22 12.08
C ILE A 170 -8.15 14.79 11.90
N GLU A 171 -7.59 14.51 10.74
CA GLU A 171 -6.85 13.27 10.48
C GLU A 171 -5.35 13.60 10.44
N VAL A 172 -4.59 12.94 11.31
CA VAL A 172 -3.13 13.05 11.35
C VAL A 172 -2.49 11.72 10.96
N ARG A 173 -1.37 11.77 10.25
CA ARG A 173 -0.66 10.60 9.73
C ARG A 173 0.75 10.52 10.26
N GLY A 174 1.15 9.31 10.60
CA GLY A 174 2.42 9.04 11.23
C GLY A 174 2.92 7.63 10.99
N GLU A 175 3.99 7.29 11.69
CA GLU A 175 4.59 5.97 11.66
C GLU A 175 4.65 5.40 13.08
N VAL A 176 4.06 4.22 13.27
CA VAL A 176 4.22 3.42 14.48
C VAL A 176 5.45 2.54 14.32
N PHE A 177 6.35 2.57 15.30
CA PHE A 177 7.61 1.82 15.27
C PHE A 177 7.95 1.23 16.64
N MET A 178 8.91 0.32 16.63
CA MET A 178 9.48 -0.27 17.85
C MET A 178 10.93 0.18 17.95
N SER A 179 11.34 0.69 19.12
CA SER A 179 12.73 1.09 19.33
C SER A 179 13.67 -0.13 19.30
N LYS A 180 14.93 0.09 18.96
CA LYS A 180 15.99 -0.94 18.95
C LYS A 180 16.11 -1.60 20.33
N ASN A 181 16.06 -0.80 21.40
CA ASN A 181 16.08 -1.30 22.77
C ASN A 181 14.88 -2.23 23.08
N GLN A 182 13.67 -1.80 22.75
CA GLN A 182 12.47 -2.63 22.98
C GLN A 182 12.48 -3.90 22.14
N PHE A 183 12.96 -3.80 20.90
CA PHE A 183 13.11 -4.97 20.04
C PHE A 183 14.10 -5.97 20.64
N ASN A 184 15.25 -5.53 21.15
CA ASN A 184 16.22 -6.41 21.82
C ASN A 184 15.63 -7.08 23.07
N THR A 185 14.85 -6.35 23.87
CA THR A 185 14.11 -6.93 25.00
C THR A 185 13.13 -8.00 24.53
N LEU A 186 12.34 -7.70 23.49
CA LEU A 186 11.38 -8.65 22.91
C LEU A 186 12.08 -9.90 22.35
N LYS A 187 13.22 -9.74 21.65
CA LYS A 187 14.02 -10.86 21.15
C LYS A 187 14.45 -11.79 22.30
N THR A 188 14.94 -11.20 23.39
CA THR A 188 15.40 -11.94 24.57
C THR A 188 14.26 -12.73 25.21
N GLN A 189 13.12 -12.08 25.44
CA GLN A 189 11.92 -12.72 25.99
C GLN A 189 11.42 -13.87 25.10
N MET A 190 11.28 -13.61 23.79
CA MET A 190 10.78 -14.64 22.86
C MET A 190 11.75 -15.80 22.71
N SER A 191 13.07 -15.56 22.79
CA SER A 191 14.09 -16.61 22.78
C SER A 191 13.99 -17.51 24.01
N GLN A 192 13.78 -16.93 25.20
CA GLN A 192 13.60 -17.69 26.45
C GLN A 192 12.33 -18.55 26.41
N GLU A 193 11.28 -18.07 25.75
CA GLU A 193 10.01 -18.80 25.56
C GLU A 193 10.04 -19.78 24.39
N GLY A 194 11.15 -19.91 23.65
CA GLY A 194 11.25 -20.76 22.46
C GLY A 194 10.35 -20.33 21.29
N LYS A 195 9.90 -19.07 21.27
CA LYS A 195 9.03 -18.51 20.23
C LYS A 195 9.82 -17.95 19.05
N LYS A 196 9.18 -17.93 17.87
CA LYS A 196 9.77 -17.35 16.67
C LYS A 196 9.97 -15.85 16.84
N ILE A 197 11.23 -15.42 16.76
CA ILE A 197 11.64 -14.02 16.86
C ILE A 197 11.26 -13.27 15.56
N PRO A 198 10.69 -12.06 15.63
CA PRO A 198 10.46 -11.23 14.44
C PRO A 198 11.79 -10.87 13.76
N SER A 199 11.79 -10.76 12.44
CA SER A 199 13.05 -10.58 11.69
C SER A 199 13.67 -9.20 11.86
N ASN A 200 12.88 -8.16 12.15
CA ASN A 200 13.34 -6.78 12.33
C ASN A 200 12.32 -5.98 13.17
N PRO A 201 12.69 -4.79 13.68
CA PRO A 201 11.80 -3.92 14.45
C PRO A 201 10.50 -3.55 13.72
N ARG A 202 10.55 -3.33 12.41
CA ARG A 202 9.35 -3.05 11.59
C ARG A 202 8.31 -4.16 11.66
N ASN A 203 8.75 -5.41 11.46
CA ASN A 203 7.87 -6.59 11.52
C ASN A 203 7.39 -6.85 12.95
N ALA A 204 8.23 -6.56 13.95
CA ALA A 204 7.83 -6.62 15.36
C ALA A 204 6.74 -5.59 15.67
N ALA A 205 6.89 -4.34 15.20
CA ALA A 205 5.90 -3.28 15.37
C ALA A 205 4.57 -3.64 14.68
N SER A 206 4.62 -4.05 13.41
CA SER A 206 3.42 -4.44 12.66
C SER A 206 2.71 -5.66 13.27
N GLY A 207 3.46 -6.67 13.70
CA GLY A 207 2.90 -7.84 14.38
C GLY A 207 2.33 -7.52 15.76
N THR A 208 2.89 -6.53 16.44
CA THR A 208 2.42 -6.05 17.74
C THR A 208 1.12 -5.25 17.60
N LEU A 209 1.06 -4.30 16.67
CA LEU A 209 -0.15 -3.51 16.45
C LEU A 209 -1.35 -4.35 15.95
N ARG A 210 -1.09 -5.58 15.48
CA ARG A 210 -2.13 -6.55 15.08
C ARG A 210 -2.39 -7.66 16.09
N GLN A 211 -2.00 -7.48 17.35
CA GLN A 211 -2.37 -8.43 18.41
C GLN A 211 -3.86 -8.29 18.75
N LYS A 212 -4.52 -9.42 18.96
CA LYS A 212 -5.94 -9.43 19.40
C LYS A 212 -6.10 -8.92 20.82
N ASP A 213 -5.10 -9.23 21.65
CA ASP A 213 -4.99 -8.82 23.03
C ASP A 213 -4.20 -7.51 23.12
N SER A 214 -4.86 -6.45 23.57
CA SER A 214 -4.29 -5.10 23.71
C SER A 214 -3.24 -5.03 24.83
N GLU A 215 -3.31 -5.89 25.85
CA GLU A 215 -2.30 -5.90 26.91
C GLU A 215 -0.92 -6.33 26.37
N VAL A 216 -0.88 -7.21 25.37
CA VAL A 216 0.36 -7.55 24.67
C VAL A 216 0.95 -6.33 23.95
N VAL A 217 0.10 -5.45 23.41
CA VAL A 217 0.54 -4.21 22.74
C VAL A 217 1.15 -3.25 23.76
N LYS A 218 0.49 -3.07 24.90
CA LYS A 218 0.95 -2.25 26.03
C LYS A 218 2.32 -2.71 26.54
N GLN A 219 2.49 -4.01 26.75
CA GLN A 219 3.75 -4.60 27.21
C GLN A 219 4.91 -4.34 26.24
N ARG A 220 4.65 -4.42 24.93
CA ARG A 220 5.67 -4.24 23.88
C ARG A 220 6.00 -2.78 23.59
N SER A 221 5.31 -1.83 24.23
CA SER A 221 5.68 -0.41 24.33
C SER A 221 5.98 0.27 22.98
N LEU A 222 5.11 0.12 22.00
CA LEU A 222 5.28 0.80 20.70
C LEU A 222 5.41 2.32 20.86
N SER A 223 6.05 2.95 19.88
CA SER A 223 6.19 4.41 19.76
C SER A 223 5.58 4.91 18.46
N CYS A 224 5.22 6.18 18.40
CA CYS A 224 4.61 6.79 17.22
C CYS A 224 5.13 8.22 17.04
N TYR A 225 5.43 8.59 15.81
CA TYR A 225 5.66 9.98 15.42
C TYR A 225 4.75 10.35 14.25
N ILE A 226 4.11 11.52 14.35
CA ILE A 226 3.26 12.10 13.34
C ILE A 226 4.08 13.02 12.44
N TYR A 227 3.82 12.96 11.13
CA TYR A 227 4.57 13.68 10.10
C TYR A 227 3.68 14.47 9.12
N GLU A 228 2.36 14.33 9.19
CA GLU A 228 1.43 14.96 8.25
C GLU A 228 0.04 15.18 8.88
N ILE A 229 -0.62 16.24 8.44
CA ILE A 229 -2.05 16.49 8.65
C ILE A 229 -2.72 16.38 7.29
N VAL A 230 -3.84 15.67 7.21
CA VAL A 230 -4.65 15.59 5.99
C VAL A 230 -5.46 16.86 5.83
N GLU A 231 -5.48 17.40 4.61
CA GLU A 231 -6.16 18.67 4.27
C GLU A 231 -5.77 19.85 5.20
N PRO A 232 -4.46 20.14 5.35
CA PRO A 232 -3.96 21.11 6.33
C PRO A 232 -4.49 22.54 6.11
N LEU A 233 -4.81 22.89 4.86
CA LEU A 233 -5.42 24.18 4.51
C LEU A 233 -6.80 24.40 5.15
N LYS A 234 -7.55 23.34 5.48
CA LYS A 234 -8.83 23.44 6.23
C LYS A 234 -8.64 23.85 7.69
N HIS A 235 -7.40 23.84 8.17
CA HIS A 235 -7.03 24.21 9.53
C HIS A 235 -6.15 25.46 9.55
N ASP A 236 -6.18 26.26 8.47
CA ASP A 236 -5.38 27.47 8.28
C ASP A 236 -3.85 27.23 8.34
N LEU A 237 -3.40 26.01 8.02
CA LEU A 237 -1.98 25.63 7.98
C LEU A 237 -1.49 25.61 6.53
N ASN A 238 -0.53 26.47 6.22
CA ASN A 238 -0.01 26.74 4.89
C ASN A 238 1.39 26.17 4.66
N THR A 239 2.13 25.85 5.71
CA THR A 239 3.48 25.27 5.62
C THR A 239 3.65 24.03 6.48
N GLN A 240 4.56 23.15 6.09
CA GLN A 240 4.96 22.00 6.90
C GLN A 240 5.53 22.46 8.25
N LYS A 241 6.25 23.59 8.28
CA LYS A 241 6.69 24.25 9.52
C LYS A 241 5.53 24.57 10.47
N GLU A 242 4.44 25.13 9.96
CA GLU A 242 3.23 25.42 10.74
C GLU A 242 2.55 24.14 11.22
N ILE A 243 2.49 23.09 10.40
CA ILE A 243 2.00 21.77 10.81
C ILE A 243 2.79 21.25 12.02
N LEU A 244 4.12 21.26 11.96
CA LEU A 244 4.95 20.77 13.07
C LEU A 244 4.74 21.59 14.35
N ALA A 245 4.64 22.92 14.23
CA ALA A 245 4.34 23.79 15.35
C ALA A 245 2.95 23.53 15.93
N PHE A 246 1.95 23.32 15.08
CA PHE A 246 0.58 23.02 15.46
C PHE A 246 0.47 21.67 16.18
N LEU A 247 1.03 20.60 15.61
CA LEU A 247 1.05 19.27 16.23
C LEU A 247 1.68 19.31 17.63
N LYS A 248 2.80 20.05 17.77
CA LYS A 248 3.44 20.26 19.08
C LYS A 248 2.54 21.01 20.06
N LYS A 249 1.83 22.05 19.61
CA LYS A 249 0.89 22.82 20.44
C LYS A 249 -0.25 21.95 20.99
N ILE A 250 -0.73 20.99 20.21
CA ILE A 250 -1.82 20.07 20.61
C ILE A 250 -1.30 18.75 21.22
N ASN A 251 -0.03 18.70 21.63
CA ASN A 251 0.64 17.56 22.28
C ASN A 251 0.68 16.26 21.46
N ILE A 252 0.65 16.36 20.13
CA ILE A 252 0.87 15.22 19.24
C ILE A 252 2.39 15.01 19.04
N PRO A 253 2.90 13.77 19.17
CA PRO A 253 4.34 13.51 19.07
C PRO A 253 4.85 13.71 17.64
N ILE A 254 5.86 14.57 17.48
CA ILE A 254 6.62 14.74 16.23
C ILE A 254 8.05 14.26 16.40
N ASN A 255 8.71 13.92 15.31
CA ASN A 255 10.10 13.48 15.37
C ASN A 255 11.01 14.68 15.66
N PRO A 256 11.86 14.63 16.71
CA PRO A 256 12.69 15.77 17.11
C PRO A 256 13.79 16.15 16.10
N TYR A 257 14.06 15.30 15.10
CA TYR A 257 15.07 15.54 14.06
C TYR A 257 14.47 16.11 12.76
N MET A 258 13.21 16.55 12.77
CA MET A 258 12.61 17.25 11.64
C MET A 258 13.19 18.67 11.54
N GLN A 259 13.57 19.08 10.33
CA GLN A 259 14.17 20.39 10.07
C GLN A 259 13.59 21.03 8.81
N ILE A 260 13.51 22.35 8.80
CA ILE A 260 13.21 23.14 7.59
C ILE A 260 14.54 23.71 7.10
N VAL A 261 14.82 23.52 5.82
CA VAL A 261 16.08 23.94 5.17
C VAL A 261 15.77 24.62 3.85
N ASP A 262 16.66 25.47 3.40
CA ASP A 262 16.60 26.04 2.06
C ASP A 262 17.10 25.02 1.01
N SER A 263 16.72 25.21 -0.26
CA SER A 263 17.10 24.28 -1.34
C SER A 263 18.61 24.12 -1.49
N GLU A 264 19.37 25.20 -1.27
CA GLU A 264 20.83 25.24 -1.38
C GLU A 264 21.54 24.40 -0.31
N GLU A 265 20.93 24.27 0.88
CA GLU A 265 21.49 23.48 2.00
C GLU A 265 21.18 21.98 1.89
N LEU A 266 20.32 21.59 0.95
CA LEU A 266 19.79 20.23 0.88
C LEU A 266 20.88 19.15 0.69
N PRO A 267 21.90 19.31 -0.18
CA PRO A 267 22.95 18.31 -0.35
C PRO A 267 23.72 18.05 0.95
N ASP A 268 24.18 19.10 1.61
CA ASP A 268 24.94 19.00 2.87
C ASP A 268 24.11 18.32 3.96
N LYS A 269 22.81 18.63 4.04
CA LYS A 269 21.90 18.04 5.04
C LYS A 269 21.58 16.57 4.78
N ILE A 270 21.57 16.15 3.51
CA ILE A 270 21.47 14.75 3.13
C ILE A 270 22.73 14.02 3.59
N GLU A 271 23.91 14.58 3.35
CA GLU A 271 25.18 13.98 3.78
C GLU A 271 25.29 13.87 5.31
N ASP A 272 25.03 14.95 6.04
CA ASP A 272 25.00 14.97 7.52
C ASP A 272 24.10 13.87 8.10
N PHE A 273 22.94 13.67 7.47
CA PHE A 273 21.97 12.69 7.95
C PHE A 273 22.45 11.24 7.78
N ALA A 274 23.33 10.97 6.82
CA ALA A 274 23.92 9.64 6.62
C ALA A 274 24.67 9.15 7.86
N GLU A 275 25.31 10.07 8.61
CA GLU A 275 26.00 9.75 9.86
C GLU A 275 25.04 9.68 11.05
N ILE A 276 24.11 10.64 11.15
CA ILE A 276 23.22 10.78 12.31
C ILE A 276 22.22 9.61 12.38
N LYS A 277 21.75 9.07 11.24
CA LYS A 277 20.76 7.98 11.20
C LYS A 277 21.17 6.76 12.04
N ASN A 278 22.48 6.48 12.15
CA ASN A 278 23.02 5.34 12.90
C ASN A 278 22.90 5.52 14.43
N LYS A 279 22.76 6.76 14.91
CA LYS A 279 22.65 7.10 16.33
C LYS A 279 21.22 6.97 16.86
N PHE A 280 20.22 6.83 15.99
CA PHE A 280 18.83 6.71 16.42
C PHE A 280 18.55 5.37 17.11
N ASN A 281 17.74 5.43 18.17
CA ASN A 281 17.21 4.25 18.87
C ASN A 281 16.03 3.61 18.12
N TYR A 282 15.85 3.92 16.85
CA TYR A 282 14.86 3.32 15.96
C TYR A 282 15.45 3.24 14.55
N ASP A 283 14.88 2.38 13.71
CA ASP A 283 15.38 2.20 12.36
C ASP A 283 14.86 3.28 11.43
N VAL A 284 15.75 3.74 10.57
CA VAL A 284 15.46 4.74 9.55
C VAL A 284 16.02 4.23 8.23
N ASP A 285 15.15 4.18 7.23
CA ASP A 285 15.47 3.61 5.92
C ASP A 285 15.79 4.70 4.88
N GLY A 286 15.91 5.98 5.31
CA GLY A 286 16.18 7.10 4.41
C GLY A 286 15.84 8.45 5.02
N LEU A 287 15.82 9.48 4.18
CA LEU A 287 15.39 10.83 4.52
C LEU A 287 14.22 11.21 3.61
N VAL A 288 13.13 11.73 4.19
CA VAL A 288 12.02 12.28 3.40
C VAL A 288 12.27 13.76 3.18
N ILE A 289 12.18 14.20 1.93
CA ILE A 289 12.31 15.58 1.51
C ILE A 289 10.93 16.01 1.01
N LYS A 290 10.33 17.02 1.65
CA LYS A 290 9.00 17.56 1.28
C LYS A 290 9.09 19.04 1.01
N LEU A 291 8.42 19.54 -0.01
CA LEU A 291 8.22 20.99 -0.18
C LEU A 291 7.49 21.54 1.05
N ASN A 292 8.10 22.50 1.73
CA ASN A 292 7.55 23.13 2.94
C ASN A 292 6.24 23.87 2.65
N ASN A 293 6.13 24.57 1.52
CA ASN A 293 4.96 25.36 1.18
C ASN A 293 3.83 24.49 0.59
N LEU A 294 2.75 24.34 1.35
CA LEU A 294 1.65 23.41 1.05
C LEU A 294 0.73 23.93 -0.05
N LYS A 295 0.71 25.25 -0.30
CA LYS A 295 -0.15 25.88 -1.30
C LYS A 295 0.09 25.36 -2.72
N TYR A 296 1.31 24.86 -2.97
CA TYR A 296 1.70 24.35 -4.29
C TYR A 296 1.49 22.84 -4.45
N TRP A 297 1.14 22.12 -3.39
CA TRP A 297 1.06 20.65 -3.43
C TRP A 297 0.02 20.14 -4.43
N GLU A 298 -1.15 20.80 -4.50
CA GLU A 298 -2.20 20.47 -5.46
C GLU A 298 -1.75 20.76 -6.90
N ARG A 299 -1.07 21.89 -7.11
CA ARG A 299 -0.58 22.33 -8.42
C ARG A 299 0.53 21.43 -8.96
N LEU A 300 1.42 20.96 -8.09
CA LEU A 300 2.42 19.94 -8.40
C LEU A 300 1.75 18.59 -8.71
N GLY A 301 0.70 18.26 -7.97
CA GLY A 301 -0.12 17.08 -8.16
C GLY A 301 0.55 15.78 -7.70
N LYS A 302 0.08 14.67 -8.25
CA LYS A 302 0.51 13.31 -7.90
C LYS A 302 0.46 12.39 -9.12
N THR A 303 1.25 11.32 -9.08
CA THR A 303 1.07 10.16 -9.96
C THR A 303 0.01 9.23 -9.37
N ALA A 304 -0.24 8.08 -10.01
CA ALA A 304 -1.12 7.05 -9.46
C ALA A 304 -0.66 6.50 -8.08
N LYS A 305 0.61 6.72 -7.69
CA LYS A 305 1.20 6.12 -6.49
C LYS A 305 1.96 7.08 -5.58
N PHE A 306 2.43 8.21 -6.11
CA PHE A 306 3.39 9.07 -5.44
C PHE A 306 2.99 10.55 -5.56
N PRO A 307 3.01 11.33 -4.47
CA PRO A 307 2.96 12.79 -4.56
C PRO A 307 4.18 13.34 -5.28
N LYS A 308 4.04 14.47 -5.98
CA LYS A 308 5.17 15.14 -6.66
C LYS A 308 5.87 16.21 -5.81
N HIS A 309 5.30 16.55 -4.65
CA HIS A 309 5.86 17.52 -3.70
C HIS A 309 6.76 16.88 -2.64
N SER A 310 6.96 15.55 -2.68
CA SER A 310 7.82 14.84 -1.73
C SER A 310 8.52 13.63 -2.35
N VAL A 311 9.74 13.37 -1.88
CA VAL A 311 10.58 12.24 -2.31
C VAL A 311 11.28 11.63 -1.10
N ALA A 312 11.52 10.32 -1.14
CA ALA A 312 12.34 9.62 -0.16
C ALA A 312 13.75 9.43 -0.73
N PHE A 313 14.73 10.13 -0.18
CA PHE A 313 16.14 9.87 -0.43
C PHE A 313 16.56 8.60 0.30
N LYS A 314 17.03 7.62 -0.46
CA LYS A 314 17.55 6.34 0.03
C LYS A 314 19.06 6.39 -0.04
N TYR A 315 19.69 6.33 1.14
CA TYR A 315 21.14 6.18 1.23
C TYR A 315 21.58 4.87 0.59
N ASP A 316 22.83 4.87 0.11
CA ASP A 316 23.45 3.70 -0.51
C ASP A 316 23.13 2.43 0.26
N VAL A 317 22.69 1.45 -0.53
CA VAL A 317 22.18 0.19 -0.01
C VAL A 317 23.32 -0.47 0.73
N GLU A 318 23.10 -0.78 2.02
CA GLU A 318 24.02 -1.60 2.79
C GLU A 318 24.40 -2.80 1.93
N GLN A 319 25.70 -2.96 1.69
CA GLN A 319 26.27 -4.03 0.88
C GLN A 319 26.90 -5.02 1.84
N ALA A 320 26.60 -6.29 1.62
CA ALA A 320 27.24 -7.39 2.33
C ALA A 320 28.03 -8.25 1.36
N SER A 321 29.21 -8.70 1.80
CA SER A 321 29.95 -9.77 1.12
C SER A 321 29.52 -11.13 1.66
N SER A 322 29.36 -12.11 0.79
CA SER A 322 29.11 -13.50 1.18
C SER A 322 29.66 -14.47 0.14
N ILE A 323 29.76 -15.75 0.49
CA ILE A 323 30.26 -16.82 -0.38
C ILE A 323 29.08 -17.61 -0.95
N ILE A 324 29.12 -17.90 -2.24
CA ILE A 324 28.12 -18.76 -2.90
C ILE A 324 28.35 -20.21 -2.49
N LYS A 325 27.37 -20.83 -1.83
CA LYS A 325 27.38 -22.25 -1.46
C LYS A 325 26.79 -23.15 -2.54
N ASN A 326 25.78 -22.67 -3.25
CA ASN A 326 25.13 -23.40 -4.33
C ASN A 326 24.43 -22.43 -5.28
N ILE A 327 24.23 -22.82 -6.54
CA ILE A 327 23.41 -22.07 -7.50
C ILE A 327 22.22 -22.95 -7.87
N ALA A 328 21.06 -22.60 -7.35
CA ALA A 328 19.79 -23.23 -7.68
C ALA A 328 19.18 -22.61 -8.93
N VAL A 329 18.54 -23.44 -9.75
CA VAL A 329 17.84 -23.01 -10.95
C VAL A 329 16.35 -23.23 -10.76
N SER A 330 15.57 -22.17 -10.95
CA SER A 330 14.13 -22.16 -10.76
C SER A 330 13.41 -21.84 -12.06
N VAL A 331 12.20 -22.37 -12.23
CA VAL A 331 11.36 -22.15 -13.41
C VAL A 331 10.10 -21.42 -12.99
N GLY A 332 9.89 -20.22 -13.52
CA GLY A 332 8.71 -19.42 -13.24
C GLY A 332 7.47 -19.89 -14.01
N ARG A 333 6.31 -19.28 -13.70
CA ARG A 333 5.01 -19.59 -14.33
C ARG A 333 5.02 -19.53 -15.87
N THR A 334 5.81 -18.62 -16.45
CA THR A 334 5.93 -18.40 -17.90
C THR A 334 6.97 -19.31 -18.54
N GLY A 335 7.63 -20.16 -17.76
CA GLY A 335 8.78 -20.95 -18.18
C GLY A 335 10.11 -20.22 -18.06
N LYS A 336 10.14 -18.92 -17.73
CA LYS A 336 11.39 -18.17 -17.51
C LYS A 336 12.23 -18.87 -16.44
N VAL A 337 13.48 -19.15 -16.79
CA VAL A 337 14.48 -19.73 -15.90
C VAL A 337 15.19 -18.62 -15.14
N THR A 338 15.27 -18.75 -13.82
CA THR A 338 15.94 -17.79 -12.94
C THR A 338 16.95 -18.52 -12.07
N TYR A 339 18.17 -17.97 -12.01
CA TYR A 339 19.26 -18.48 -11.20
C TYR A 339 19.26 -17.78 -9.83
N ILE A 340 19.45 -18.57 -8.78
CA ILE A 340 19.40 -18.12 -7.38
C ILE A 340 20.61 -18.71 -6.67
N ALA A 341 21.45 -17.86 -6.08
CA ALA A 341 22.53 -18.29 -5.23
C ALA A 341 21.99 -18.61 -3.83
N ASP A 342 22.25 -19.82 -3.33
CA ASP A 342 22.31 -20.09 -1.90
C ASP A 342 23.69 -19.63 -1.42
N ILE A 343 23.72 -18.80 -0.39
CA ILE A 343 24.94 -18.14 0.10
C ILE A 343 25.17 -18.46 1.57
N ASP A 344 26.40 -18.21 2.05
CA ASP A 344 26.62 -18.16 3.49
C ASP A 344 25.71 -17.09 4.13
N PRO A 345 25.02 -17.42 5.24
CA PRO A 345 24.12 -16.46 5.87
C PRO A 345 24.86 -15.17 6.22
N VAL A 346 24.37 -14.05 5.69
CA VAL A 346 24.93 -12.73 5.97
C VAL A 346 23.84 -11.78 6.43
N GLU A 347 24.14 -10.93 7.39
CA GLU A 347 23.21 -9.91 7.85
C GLU A 347 23.24 -8.73 6.89
N LEU A 348 22.06 -8.32 6.41
CA LEU A 348 21.90 -7.23 5.46
C LEU A 348 20.57 -6.52 5.73
N ASN A 349 20.63 -5.22 6.03
CA ASN A 349 19.51 -4.42 6.55
C ASN A 349 18.83 -5.12 7.74
N GLN A 350 19.62 -5.57 8.72
CA GLN A 350 19.15 -6.25 9.95
C GLN A 350 18.34 -7.51 9.71
N THR A 351 18.51 -8.16 8.58
CA THR A 351 17.89 -9.46 8.32
C THR A 351 18.92 -10.43 7.80
N LEU A 352 18.78 -11.69 8.19
CA LEU A 352 19.63 -12.76 7.68
C LEU A 352 19.24 -13.10 6.23
N VAL A 353 20.16 -12.86 5.31
CA VAL A 353 20.03 -13.23 3.90
C VAL A 353 20.79 -14.52 3.67
N THR A 354 20.07 -15.54 3.19
CA THR A 354 20.64 -16.86 2.83
C THR A 354 20.52 -17.17 1.35
N ARG A 355 19.81 -16.31 0.59
CA ARG A 355 19.58 -16.46 -0.85
C ARG A 355 19.57 -15.11 -1.54
N ALA A 356 20.17 -15.04 -2.72
CA ALA A 356 20.15 -13.84 -3.57
C ALA A 356 19.96 -14.22 -5.04
N THR A 357 19.24 -13.38 -5.80
CA THR A 357 19.05 -13.63 -7.23
C THR A 357 20.32 -13.31 -8.03
N LEU A 358 20.62 -14.18 -9.01
CA LEU A 358 21.62 -13.99 -10.07
C LEU A 358 20.97 -13.55 -11.38
N HIS A 359 19.68 -13.22 -11.38
CA HIS A 359 18.89 -12.85 -12.54
C HIS A 359 18.80 -13.96 -13.61
N ASN A 360 19.82 -14.11 -14.46
CA ASN A 360 19.87 -15.02 -15.60
C ASN A 360 21.29 -15.56 -15.82
N TYR A 361 21.47 -16.44 -16.81
CA TYR A 361 22.78 -17.01 -17.08
C TYR A 361 23.77 -15.99 -17.63
N ASN A 362 23.31 -15.05 -18.46
CA ASN A 362 24.16 -14.02 -19.04
C ASN A 362 24.82 -13.16 -17.93
N PHE A 363 24.10 -12.81 -16.87
CA PHE A 363 24.67 -12.14 -15.69
C PHE A 363 25.78 -12.98 -15.00
N ILE A 364 25.57 -14.30 -14.88
CA ILE A 364 26.57 -15.22 -14.32
C ILE A 364 27.81 -15.30 -15.22
N GLU A 365 27.62 -15.32 -16.53
CA GLU A 365 28.69 -15.38 -17.53
C GLU A 365 29.52 -14.10 -17.56
N GLU A 366 28.85 -12.94 -17.59
CA GLU A 366 29.49 -11.61 -17.60
C GLU A 366 30.36 -11.38 -16.35
N LEU A 367 29.83 -11.70 -15.17
CA LEU A 367 30.57 -11.60 -13.91
C LEU A 367 31.47 -12.81 -13.63
N LYS A 368 31.47 -13.82 -14.51
CA LYS A 368 32.21 -15.08 -14.36
C LYS A 368 31.97 -15.75 -13.01
N ILE A 369 30.74 -15.78 -12.51
CA ILE A 369 30.40 -16.28 -11.17
C ILE A 369 30.38 -17.82 -11.14
N ASN A 370 30.82 -18.41 -10.02
CA ASN A 370 30.70 -19.84 -9.74
C ASN A 370 30.48 -20.12 -8.24
N VAL A 371 30.13 -21.37 -7.92
CA VAL A 371 30.01 -21.85 -6.53
C VAL A 371 31.38 -21.78 -5.85
N GLY A 372 31.44 -21.19 -4.67
CA GLY A 372 32.66 -20.94 -3.89
C GLY A 372 33.22 -19.52 -4.03
N ASP A 373 32.74 -18.73 -5.00
CA ASP A 373 33.18 -17.35 -5.16
C ASP A 373 32.55 -16.41 -4.11
N GLU A 374 33.25 -15.32 -3.82
CA GLU A 374 32.79 -14.25 -2.94
C GLU A 374 32.10 -13.15 -3.75
N ILE A 375 30.92 -12.73 -3.29
CA ILE A 375 30.05 -11.82 -4.02
C ILE A 375 29.53 -10.70 -3.12
N ALA A 376 29.24 -9.57 -3.76
CA ALA A 376 28.58 -8.43 -3.16
C ALA A 376 27.06 -8.53 -3.35
N ILE A 377 26.32 -8.33 -2.27
CA ILE A 377 24.86 -8.45 -2.23
C ILE A 377 24.28 -7.15 -1.73
N ILE A 378 23.19 -6.73 -2.37
CA ILE A 378 22.33 -5.66 -1.88
C ILE A 378 20.88 -6.12 -1.84
N LYS A 379 20.02 -5.39 -1.15
CA LYS A 379 18.57 -5.58 -1.24
C LYS A 379 17.93 -4.54 -2.14
N ALA A 380 17.47 -4.97 -3.31
CA ALA A 380 16.65 -4.15 -4.18
C ALA A 380 15.35 -3.76 -3.46
N GLY A 381 15.15 -2.45 -3.27
CA GLY A 381 14.01 -1.91 -2.54
C GLY A 381 13.87 -2.46 -1.12
N GLU A 382 14.99 -2.80 -0.46
CA GLU A 382 15.10 -3.30 0.92
C GLU A 382 14.50 -4.69 1.19
N ILE A 383 13.95 -5.35 0.16
CA ILE A 383 13.24 -6.62 0.31
C ILE A 383 13.92 -7.75 -0.45
N ILE A 384 14.32 -7.53 -1.71
CA ILE A 384 14.77 -8.63 -2.59
C ILE A 384 16.31 -8.63 -2.66
N PRO A 385 17.00 -9.61 -2.06
CA PRO A 385 18.44 -9.70 -2.15
C PRO A 385 18.86 -10.05 -3.59
N LYS A 386 19.80 -9.29 -4.14
CA LYS A 386 20.39 -9.52 -5.46
C LYS A 386 21.90 -9.38 -5.38
N ILE A 387 22.59 -10.21 -6.16
CA ILE A 387 24.04 -10.07 -6.34
C ILE A 387 24.28 -8.92 -7.30
N ILE A 388 25.27 -8.07 -7.00
CA ILE A 388 25.63 -6.93 -7.83
C ILE A 388 27.03 -7.02 -8.41
N ALA A 389 27.94 -7.71 -7.74
CA ALA A 389 29.31 -7.86 -8.20
C ALA A 389 29.94 -9.14 -7.66
N LEU A 390 30.94 -9.63 -8.39
CA LEU A 390 31.94 -10.56 -7.88
C LEU A 390 33.00 -9.75 -7.13
N THR A 391 33.22 -10.03 -5.86
CA THR A 391 34.25 -9.32 -5.05
C THR A 391 35.57 -10.05 -5.09
N HIS A 392 35.54 -11.38 -4.98
CA HIS A 392 36.73 -12.20 -5.08
C HIS A 392 36.45 -13.51 -5.83
N LYS A 393 37.26 -13.78 -6.85
CA LYS A 393 37.18 -14.99 -7.65
C LYS A 393 38.02 -16.09 -6.98
N ASN A 394 37.38 -17.06 -6.36
CA ASN A 394 38.04 -18.19 -5.68
C ASN A 394 38.20 -19.40 -6.60
N THR A 395 37.54 -19.40 -7.74
CA THR A 395 37.48 -20.54 -8.66
C THR A 395 38.10 -20.21 -10.02
N GLU A 396 38.49 -21.22 -10.80
CA GLU A 396 39.06 -21.00 -12.14
C GLU A 396 37.99 -20.91 -13.23
N ASN A 397 36.84 -21.55 -13.02
CA ASN A 397 35.79 -21.70 -14.03
C ASN A 397 34.54 -20.90 -13.67
N THR A 398 33.72 -20.60 -14.68
CA THR A 398 32.38 -20.02 -14.54
C THR A 398 31.34 -21.15 -14.37
N PHE A 399 30.26 -20.88 -13.64
CA PHE A 399 29.15 -21.82 -13.53
C PHE A 399 28.61 -22.19 -14.92
N LYS A 400 28.33 -23.48 -15.12
CA LYS A 400 27.89 -23.99 -16.43
C LYS A 400 26.44 -23.66 -16.69
N LYS A 401 26.15 -23.24 -17.92
CA LYS A 401 24.77 -23.02 -18.39
C LYS A 401 23.96 -24.29 -18.27
N VAL A 402 22.78 -24.20 -17.68
CA VAL A 402 21.85 -25.32 -17.67
C VAL A 402 21.14 -25.38 -19.03
N LEU A 403 21.18 -26.54 -19.69
CA LEU A 403 20.57 -26.74 -21.02
C LEU A 403 19.20 -27.43 -20.95
N SER A 404 18.88 -28.08 -19.82
CA SER A 404 17.64 -28.81 -19.60
C SER A 404 16.88 -28.26 -18.40
N CYS A 405 15.55 -28.16 -18.51
CA CYS A 405 14.69 -27.67 -17.44
C CYS A 405 14.88 -28.51 -16.16
N PRO A 406 15.18 -27.90 -15.00
CA PRO A 406 15.40 -28.64 -13.76
C PRO A 406 14.12 -29.30 -13.21
N SER A 407 12.94 -28.93 -13.73
CA SER A 407 11.66 -29.49 -13.32
C SER A 407 11.17 -30.61 -14.24
N CYS A 408 11.25 -30.46 -15.56
CA CYS A 408 10.68 -31.42 -16.52
C CYS A 408 11.69 -31.99 -17.53
N LEU A 409 12.98 -31.65 -17.40
CA LEU A 409 14.09 -32.11 -18.23
C LEU A 409 14.03 -31.74 -19.72
N SER A 410 12.98 -31.07 -20.18
CA SER A 410 12.88 -30.54 -21.56
C SER A 410 14.00 -29.54 -21.85
N GLN A 411 14.46 -29.50 -23.10
CA GLN A 411 15.49 -28.56 -23.54
C GLN A 411 15.03 -27.11 -23.34
N LEU A 412 15.92 -26.27 -22.79
CA LEU A 412 15.68 -24.85 -22.60
C LEU A 412 15.95 -24.10 -23.90
N VAL A 413 15.13 -23.08 -24.17
CA VAL A 413 15.19 -22.27 -25.38
C VAL A 413 15.51 -20.82 -25.01
N GLU A 414 16.29 -20.15 -25.85
CA GLU A 414 16.57 -18.72 -25.78
C GLU A 414 16.01 -18.07 -27.05
N TYR A 415 15.44 -16.88 -26.91
CA TYR A 415 14.88 -16.14 -28.04
C TYR A 415 15.80 -14.98 -28.38
N GLU A 416 15.89 -14.66 -29.67
CA GLU A 416 16.68 -13.53 -30.14
C GLU A 416 16.22 -12.21 -29.47
N GLY A 417 17.17 -11.45 -28.92
CA GLY A 417 16.89 -10.22 -28.18
C GLY A 417 16.38 -10.40 -26.75
N ILE A 418 16.30 -11.63 -26.22
CA ILE A 418 15.93 -11.92 -24.83
C ILE A 418 17.06 -12.64 -24.11
N VAL A 419 17.56 -12.07 -23.01
CA VAL A 419 18.70 -12.59 -22.22
C VAL A 419 18.37 -13.82 -21.35
N ASP A 420 17.10 -14.15 -21.19
CA ASP A 420 16.63 -15.22 -20.32
C ASP A 420 16.43 -16.55 -21.08
N GLN A 421 16.62 -17.67 -20.39
CA GLN A 421 16.25 -19.00 -20.88
C GLN A 421 14.79 -19.35 -20.52
N PHE A 422 14.13 -20.16 -21.34
CA PHE A 422 12.74 -20.54 -21.16
C PHE A 422 12.50 -22.04 -21.29
N CYS A 423 11.67 -22.59 -20.39
CA CYS A 423 11.04 -23.89 -20.53
C CYS A 423 9.75 -23.76 -21.36
N THR A 424 9.77 -24.27 -22.59
CA THR A 424 8.63 -24.22 -23.52
C THR A 424 7.61 -25.32 -23.28
N ASN A 425 7.99 -26.40 -22.56
CA ASN A 425 7.08 -27.50 -22.23
C ASN A 425 5.87 -26.98 -21.42
N GLN A 426 4.67 -27.15 -21.96
CA GLN A 426 3.43 -26.69 -21.32
C GLN A 426 3.07 -27.55 -20.10
N ASN A 427 3.50 -28.81 -20.06
CA ASN A 427 3.21 -29.77 -18.99
C ASN A 427 4.30 -29.78 -17.89
N CYS A 428 5.18 -28.78 -17.87
CA CYS A 428 6.18 -28.65 -16.82
C CYS A 428 5.52 -28.43 -15.45
N GLU A 429 5.84 -29.29 -14.47
CA GLU A 429 5.31 -29.23 -13.10
C GLU A 429 5.43 -27.82 -12.50
N GLU A 430 6.63 -27.22 -12.50
CA GLU A 430 6.81 -25.89 -11.90
C GLU A 430 6.02 -24.81 -12.67
N LYS A 431 5.82 -24.92 -13.98
CA LYS A 431 4.93 -23.97 -14.69
C LYS A 431 3.50 -24.10 -14.20
N GLN A 432 2.98 -25.32 -14.05
CA GLN A 432 1.61 -25.57 -13.60
C GLN A 432 1.40 -25.14 -12.14
N VAL A 433 2.32 -25.53 -11.25
CA VAL A 433 2.31 -25.11 -9.84
C VAL A 433 2.34 -23.59 -9.70
N ASN A 434 3.22 -22.90 -10.44
CA ASN A 434 3.32 -21.44 -10.36
C ASN A 434 2.13 -20.71 -11.03
N LYS A 435 1.48 -21.30 -12.04
CA LYS A 435 0.22 -20.78 -12.61
C LYS A 435 -0.90 -20.81 -11.56
N ILE A 436 -1.12 -21.96 -10.91
CA ILE A 436 -2.12 -22.13 -9.85
C ILE A 436 -1.82 -21.20 -8.66
N TYR A 437 -0.55 -21.12 -8.24
CA TYR A 437 -0.13 -20.24 -7.16
C TYR A 437 -0.36 -18.75 -7.48
N HIS A 438 -0.04 -18.31 -8.71
CA HIS A 438 -0.32 -16.94 -9.16
C HIS A 438 -1.82 -16.64 -9.15
N PHE A 439 -2.63 -17.57 -9.68
CA PHE A 439 -4.08 -17.45 -9.71
C PHE A 439 -4.64 -17.22 -8.30
N ALA A 440 -4.15 -17.98 -7.31
CA ALA A 440 -4.56 -17.87 -5.91
C ALA A 440 -4.00 -16.64 -5.17
N SER A 441 -3.04 -15.90 -5.74
CA SER A 441 -2.30 -14.84 -5.05
C SER A 441 -3.17 -13.65 -4.61
N ARG A 442 -2.67 -12.86 -3.65
CA ARG A 442 -3.37 -11.69 -3.07
C ARG A 442 -3.84 -10.66 -4.10
N LYS A 443 -3.04 -10.43 -5.15
CA LYS A 443 -3.36 -9.46 -6.21
C LYS A 443 -4.32 -10.03 -7.27
N ALA A 444 -4.49 -11.35 -7.30
CA ALA A 444 -5.38 -12.08 -8.19
C ALA A 444 -6.66 -12.47 -7.42
N MET A 445 -6.92 -13.77 -7.23
CA MET A 445 -8.14 -14.27 -6.59
C MET A 445 -8.15 -14.17 -5.05
N ASN A 446 -7.01 -13.83 -4.44
CA ASN A 446 -6.87 -13.63 -2.99
C ASN A 446 -7.33 -14.84 -2.15
N ILE A 447 -6.93 -16.05 -2.54
CA ILE A 447 -7.26 -17.28 -1.83
C ILE A 447 -6.27 -17.46 -0.67
N VAL A 448 -6.60 -16.88 0.48
CA VAL A 448 -5.77 -16.95 1.69
C VAL A 448 -5.61 -18.41 2.14
N GLY A 449 -4.37 -18.82 2.38
CA GLY A 449 -4.01 -20.19 2.78
C GLY A 449 -3.49 -21.07 1.63
N MET A 450 -3.61 -20.64 0.37
CA MET A 450 -3.07 -21.33 -0.80
C MET A 450 -1.61 -20.92 -1.08
N GLY A 451 -0.69 -21.34 -0.20
CA GLY A 451 0.75 -21.07 -0.36
C GLY A 451 1.43 -21.96 -1.41
N LEU A 452 2.57 -21.52 -1.96
CA LEU A 452 3.30 -22.23 -3.03
C LEU A 452 3.64 -23.69 -2.65
N GLU A 453 4.10 -23.94 -1.43
CA GLU A 453 4.41 -25.30 -0.96
C GLU A 453 3.16 -26.19 -0.88
N LEU A 454 2.02 -25.64 -0.46
CA LEU A 454 0.76 -26.39 -0.46
C LEU A 454 0.32 -26.72 -1.89
N VAL A 455 0.35 -25.75 -2.80
CA VAL A 455 0.03 -25.97 -4.23
C VAL A 455 0.92 -27.07 -4.81
N ARG A 456 2.22 -27.02 -4.54
CA ARG A 456 3.18 -28.03 -5.00
C ARG A 456 2.85 -29.42 -4.41
N SER A 457 2.57 -29.52 -3.11
CA SER A 457 2.17 -30.78 -2.49
C SER A 457 0.88 -31.34 -3.09
N LEU A 458 -0.14 -30.50 -3.28
CA LEU A 458 -1.41 -30.90 -3.88
C LEU A 458 -1.24 -31.36 -5.34
N TYR A 459 -0.39 -30.67 -6.10
CA TYR A 459 -0.07 -31.03 -7.48
C TYR A 459 0.64 -32.38 -7.58
N ARG A 460 1.67 -32.61 -6.76
CA ARG A 460 2.38 -33.89 -6.73
C ARG A 460 1.51 -35.05 -6.28
N ALA A 461 0.57 -34.78 -5.38
CA ALA A 461 -0.43 -35.75 -4.94
C ALA A 461 -1.57 -35.95 -5.96
N LYS A 462 -1.56 -35.23 -7.09
CA LYS A 462 -2.63 -35.24 -8.11
C LYS A 462 -4.02 -34.89 -7.56
N ILE A 463 -4.06 -34.11 -6.47
CA ILE A 463 -5.32 -33.61 -5.92
C ILE A 463 -5.83 -32.44 -6.77
N ILE A 464 -4.91 -31.60 -7.26
CA ILE A 464 -5.15 -30.54 -8.23
C ILE A 464 -4.09 -30.62 -9.33
N GLU A 465 -4.45 -30.44 -10.58
CA GLU A 465 -3.52 -30.38 -11.72
C GLU A 465 -3.73 -29.09 -12.53
N LYS A 466 -4.91 -28.47 -12.40
CA LYS A 466 -5.30 -27.26 -13.13
C LYS A 466 -6.09 -26.29 -12.25
N ILE A 467 -6.36 -25.10 -12.78
CA ILE A 467 -7.03 -24.01 -12.04
C ILE A 467 -8.46 -24.41 -11.65
N GLU A 468 -9.15 -25.14 -12.52
CA GLU A 468 -10.53 -25.57 -12.31
C GLU A 468 -10.67 -26.46 -11.07
N ASP A 469 -9.65 -27.28 -10.77
CA ASP A 469 -9.66 -28.20 -9.64
C ASP A 469 -9.72 -27.48 -8.29
N LEU A 470 -9.28 -26.21 -8.23
CA LEU A 470 -9.42 -25.41 -7.02
C LEU A 470 -10.88 -25.32 -6.57
N TYR A 471 -11.81 -25.25 -7.53
CA TYR A 471 -13.23 -25.08 -7.26
C TYR A 471 -13.97 -26.39 -7.05
N SER A 472 -13.30 -27.54 -7.23
CA SER A 472 -13.81 -28.88 -6.91
C SER A 472 -13.20 -29.46 -5.63
N LEU A 473 -12.20 -28.81 -5.01
CA LEU A 473 -11.54 -29.27 -3.78
C LEU A 473 -12.47 -29.57 -2.60
N GLU A 474 -13.68 -29.00 -2.57
CA GLU A 474 -14.68 -29.30 -1.54
C GLU A 474 -15.03 -30.79 -1.49
N THR A 475 -15.06 -31.48 -2.64
CA THR A 475 -15.32 -32.92 -2.72
C THR A 475 -14.14 -33.77 -2.23
N LYS A 476 -12.94 -33.18 -2.13
CA LYS A 476 -11.68 -33.84 -1.76
C LYS A 476 -11.18 -33.43 -0.36
N ILE A 477 -12.06 -33.00 0.54
CA ILE A 477 -11.67 -32.45 1.85
C ILE A 477 -10.81 -33.41 2.70
N GLN A 478 -11.03 -34.73 2.59
CA GLN A 478 -10.24 -35.73 3.31
C GLN A 478 -8.84 -35.91 2.72
N GLU A 479 -8.69 -35.82 1.39
CA GLU A 479 -7.37 -35.84 0.74
C GLU A 479 -6.60 -34.56 1.08
N LEU A 480 -7.28 -33.41 1.05
CA LEU A 480 -6.73 -32.12 1.42
C LEU A 480 -6.30 -32.07 2.89
N SER A 481 -7.05 -32.66 3.82
CA SER A 481 -6.69 -32.67 5.24
C SER A 481 -5.47 -33.55 5.53
N ASN A 482 -5.30 -34.64 4.75
CA ASN A 482 -4.22 -35.61 4.90
C ASN A 482 -2.97 -35.27 4.07
N ILE A 483 -2.98 -34.20 3.28
CA ILE A 483 -1.80 -33.82 2.51
C ILE A 483 -0.62 -33.52 3.43
N LYS A 484 0.53 -34.09 3.10
CA LYS A 484 1.77 -33.92 3.85
C LYS A 484 2.51 -32.69 3.35
N LEU A 485 2.88 -31.82 4.28
CA LEU A 485 3.75 -30.66 4.04
C LEU A 485 5.20 -30.97 4.42
N LYS A 486 6.12 -30.04 4.14
CA LYS A 486 7.50 -30.09 4.64
C LYS A 486 7.51 -30.32 6.16
N GLY A 487 8.32 -31.29 6.59
CA GLY A 487 8.32 -31.77 7.99
C GLY A 487 7.37 -32.94 8.26
N ASN A 488 6.74 -33.52 7.23
CA ASN A 488 5.88 -34.71 7.33
C ASN A 488 4.62 -34.49 8.20
N VAL A 489 4.17 -33.23 8.31
CA VAL A 489 2.99 -32.82 9.06
C VAL A 489 1.77 -32.75 8.14
N ASN A 490 0.65 -33.31 8.58
CA ASN A 490 -0.63 -33.23 7.87
C ASN A 490 -1.16 -31.79 7.86
N PHE A 491 -1.78 -31.37 6.76
CA PHE A 491 -2.38 -30.04 6.66
C PHE A 491 -3.49 -29.83 7.70
N GLY A 492 -4.27 -30.88 7.98
CA GLY A 492 -5.27 -30.92 9.04
C GLY A 492 -6.63 -30.35 8.62
N LEU A 493 -7.69 -30.93 9.20
CA LEU A 493 -9.07 -30.67 8.82
C LEU A 493 -9.49 -29.20 9.00
N LEU A 494 -9.10 -28.55 10.11
CA LEU A 494 -9.44 -27.15 10.38
C LEU A 494 -8.81 -26.18 9.37
N ARG A 495 -7.58 -26.46 8.90
CA ARG A 495 -6.93 -25.63 7.87
C ARG A 495 -7.56 -25.88 6.50
N ALA A 496 -7.91 -27.12 6.19
CA ALA A 496 -8.66 -27.49 4.99
C ALA A 496 -10.01 -26.75 4.92
N GLN A 497 -10.81 -26.77 5.98
CA GLN A 497 -12.08 -26.06 6.05
C GLN A 497 -11.92 -24.54 5.85
N LYS A 498 -10.92 -23.92 6.50
CA LYS A 498 -10.63 -22.49 6.30
C LYS A 498 -10.24 -22.17 4.87
N LEU A 499 -9.44 -23.03 4.22
CA LEU A 499 -9.06 -22.86 2.83
C LEU A 499 -10.28 -22.94 1.90
N LEU A 500 -11.17 -23.92 2.11
CA LEU A 500 -12.41 -24.07 1.33
C LEU A 500 -13.33 -22.84 1.46
N ILE A 501 -13.45 -22.27 2.67
CA ILE A 501 -14.18 -21.01 2.89
C ILE A 501 -13.56 -19.88 2.04
N ASN A 502 -12.23 -19.77 2.00
CA ASN A 502 -11.55 -18.74 1.22
C ASN A 502 -11.68 -18.96 -0.30
N ILE A 503 -11.67 -20.22 -0.76
CA ILE A 503 -11.96 -20.57 -2.16
C ILE A 503 -13.38 -20.15 -2.52
N LYS A 504 -14.38 -20.47 -1.68
CA LYS A 504 -15.77 -20.08 -1.89
C LYS A 504 -15.94 -18.57 -1.94
N LYS A 505 -15.28 -17.83 -1.04
CA LYS A 505 -15.26 -16.36 -1.05
C LYS A 505 -14.67 -15.79 -2.33
N SER A 506 -13.63 -16.42 -2.89
CA SER A 506 -12.97 -15.95 -4.12
C SER A 506 -13.86 -16.00 -5.36
N LYS A 507 -15.00 -16.71 -5.33
CA LYS A 507 -15.94 -16.77 -6.45
C LYS A 507 -16.57 -15.41 -6.79
N ASN A 508 -16.67 -14.50 -5.82
CA ASN A 508 -17.18 -13.15 -6.03
C ASN A 508 -16.00 -12.19 -6.21
N VAL A 509 -15.74 -11.75 -7.43
CA VAL A 509 -14.49 -11.06 -7.79
C VAL A 509 -14.69 -10.15 -9.01
N SER A 510 -13.91 -9.09 -9.16
CA SER A 510 -13.96 -8.25 -10.37
C SER A 510 -13.32 -8.96 -11.57
N PHE A 511 -13.89 -8.79 -12.78
CA PHE A 511 -13.31 -9.37 -14.01
C PHE A 511 -11.82 -9.02 -14.21
N ALA A 512 -11.42 -7.78 -13.91
CA ALA A 512 -10.01 -7.34 -13.96
C ALA A 512 -9.05 -8.23 -13.14
N LYS A 513 -9.47 -8.70 -11.96
CA LYS A 513 -8.65 -9.57 -11.11
C LYS A 513 -8.53 -10.97 -11.70
N VAL A 514 -9.59 -11.49 -12.32
CA VAL A 514 -9.59 -12.82 -12.95
C VAL A 514 -8.75 -12.82 -14.21
N LEU A 515 -8.87 -11.78 -15.04
CA LEU A 515 -8.01 -11.59 -16.21
C LEU A 515 -6.53 -11.49 -15.82
N PHE A 516 -6.21 -10.76 -14.74
CA PHE A 516 -4.86 -10.74 -14.17
C PHE A 516 -4.44 -12.11 -13.61
N ALA A 517 -5.37 -12.89 -13.05
CA ALA A 517 -5.13 -14.20 -12.47
C ALA A 517 -4.70 -15.27 -13.51
N LEU A 518 -5.11 -15.13 -14.77
CA LEU A 518 -4.65 -15.99 -15.86
C LEU A 518 -3.13 -15.94 -16.07
N GLY A 519 -2.48 -14.84 -15.67
CA GLY A 519 -1.02 -14.72 -15.67
C GLY A 519 -0.40 -14.59 -17.06
N LEU A 520 -1.13 -14.00 -18.02
CA LEU A 520 -0.65 -13.77 -19.39
C LEU A 520 0.64 -12.95 -19.42
N ASN A 521 1.48 -13.23 -20.41
CA ASN A 521 2.69 -12.43 -20.66
C ASN A 521 2.29 -10.98 -20.97
N HIS A 522 3.08 -10.02 -20.51
CA HIS A 522 2.86 -8.58 -20.72
C HIS A 522 1.51 -8.01 -20.21
N LEU A 523 0.68 -8.81 -19.53
CA LEU A 523 -0.59 -8.37 -18.94
C LEU A 523 -0.42 -8.18 -17.42
N GLY A 524 -0.15 -6.93 -17.04
CA GLY A 524 -0.13 -6.51 -15.63
C GLY A 524 -1.52 -6.14 -15.11
N SER A 525 -1.64 -5.94 -13.80
CA SER A 525 -2.91 -5.59 -13.15
C SER A 525 -3.55 -4.30 -13.71
N ARG A 526 -2.75 -3.33 -14.14
CA ARG A 526 -3.25 -2.09 -14.75
C ARG A 526 -3.88 -2.33 -16.13
N ALA A 527 -3.22 -3.12 -16.97
CA ALA A 527 -3.77 -3.50 -18.27
C ALA A 527 -5.06 -4.31 -18.09
N ALA A 528 -5.10 -5.21 -17.10
CA ALA A 528 -6.30 -5.98 -16.78
C ALA A 528 -7.50 -5.08 -16.40
N ILE A 529 -7.26 -4.01 -15.62
CA ILE A 529 -8.29 -3.03 -15.26
C ILE A 529 -8.81 -2.30 -16.50
N LEU A 530 -7.92 -1.83 -17.37
CA LEU A 530 -8.29 -1.12 -18.60
C LEU A 530 -9.10 -2.01 -19.55
N ILE A 531 -8.69 -3.27 -19.72
CA ILE A 531 -9.43 -4.25 -20.54
C ILE A 531 -10.80 -4.53 -19.93
N ALA A 532 -10.89 -4.64 -18.60
CA ALA A 532 -12.15 -4.85 -17.90
C ALA A 532 -13.10 -3.64 -17.90
N GLN A 533 -12.69 -2.48 -18.42
CA GLN A 533 -13.62 -1.38 -18.73
C GLN A 533 -14.40 -1.65 -20.02
N LYS A 534 -13.84 -2.40 -20.97
CA LYS A 534 -14.49 -2.74 -22.24
C LYS A 534 -15.24 -4.08 -22.18
N TYR A 535 -14.73 -5.04 -21.41
CA TYR A 535 -15.30 -6.38 -21.31
C TYR A 535 -15.70 -6.70 -19.88
N SER A 536 -16.87 -7.33 -19.73
CA SER A 536 -17.44 -7.71 -18.44
C SER A 536 -17.27 -9.21 -18.14
N SER A 537 -16.88 -10.00 -19.13
CA SER A 537 -16.70 -11.45 -19.04
C SER A 537 -15.66 -11.94 -20.06
N PHE A 538 -15.21 -13.19 -19.93
CA PHE A 538 -14.38 -13.78 -20.97
C PHE A 538 -15.16 -14.06 -22.25
N ALA A 539 -16.46 -14.35 -22.17
CA ALA A 539 -17.34 -14.47 -23.33
C ALA A 539 -17.34 -13.17 -24.16
N ASP A 540 -17.40 -12.01 -23.53
CA ASP A 540 -17.32 -10.71 -24.24
C ASP A 540 -15.97 -10.56 -24.95
N LEU A 541 -14.88 -10.90 -24.25
CA LEU A 541 -13.52 -10.81 -24.79
C LEU A 541 -13.32 -11.79 -25.96
N ILE A 542 -13.82 -13.02 -25.83
CA ILE A 542 -13.66 -14.09 -26.83
C ILE A 542 -14.41 -13.75 -28.14
N ASN A 543 -15.57 -13.12 -28.03
CA ASN A 543 -16.42 -12.81 -29.17
C ASN A 543 -16.08 -11.50 -29.88
N ASP A 544 -15.14 -10.70 -29.35
CA ASP A 544 -14.77 -9.41 -29.96
C ASP A 544 -13.89 -9.60 -31.20
N ARG A 545 -14.43 -9.22 -32.36
CA ARG A 545 -13.72 -9.26 -33.65
C ARG A 545 -12.74 -8.09 -33.84
N GLU A 546 -12.78 -7.10 -32.96
CA GLU A 546 -11.94 -5.90 -33.00
C GLU A 546 -10.97 -5.85 -31.81
N LEU A 547 -10.59 -7.00 -31.24
CA LEU A 547 -9.68 -7.09 -30.10
C LEU A 547 -8.32 -6.40 -30.35
N ASP A 548 -7.86 -6.37 -31.62
CA ASP A 548 -6.65 -5.64 -32.02
C ASP A 548 -6.72 -4.13 -31.74
N LEU A 549 -7.92 -3.53 -31.69
CA LEU A 549 -8.11 -2.11 -31.36
C LEU A 549 -7.75 -1.79 -29.90
N LEU A 550 -7.58 -2.78 -29.03
CA LEU A 550 -7.11 -2.56 -27.66
C LEU A 550 -5.74 -1.87 -27.59
N LYS A 551 -4.91 -2.00 -28.64
CA LYS A 551 -3.62 -1.28 -28.73
C LYS A 551 -3.76 0.25 -28.78
N ASN A 552 -4.96 0.76 -29.05
CA ASN A 552 -5.26 2.19 -29.07
C ASN A 552 -5.57 2.75 -27.67
N ILE A 553 -5.71 1.90 -26.66
CA ILE A 553 -5.94 2.32 -25.27
C ILE A 553 -4.58 2.68 -24.66
N ASP A 554 -4.47 3.89 -24.10
CA ASP A 554 -3.27 4.35 -23.40
C ASP A 554 -2.84 3.35 -22.33
N ASN A 555 -1.57 2.92 -22.38
CA ASN A 555 -0.96 1.87 -21.53
C ASN A 555 -1.30 0.41 -21.90
N ILE A 556 -1.94 0.15 -23.04
CA ILE A 556 -2.03 -1.18 -23.64
C ILE A 556 -1.20 -1.22 -24.93
N GLY A 557 -0.09 -1.97 -24.90
CA GLY A 557 0.80 -2.12 -26.05
C GLY A 557 0.45 -3.34 -26.93
N PRO A 558 0.98 -3.41 -28.16
CA PRO A 558 0.72 -4.51 -29.09
C PRO A 558 1.16 -5.87 -28.52
N LYS A 559 2.24 -5.91 -27.70
CA LYS A 559 2.69 -7.15 -27.03
C LYS A 559 1.64 -7.73 -26.08
N THR A 560 0.87 -6.88 -25.39
CA THR A 560 -0.20 -7.32 -24.48
C THR A 560 -1.37 -7.90 -25.28
N VAL A 561 -1.76 -7.25 -26.36
CA VAL A 561 -2.82 -7.72 -27.28
C VAL A 561 -2.45 -9.06 -27.89
N ASN A 562 -1.26 -9.19 -28.47
CA ASN A 562 -0.77 -10.45 -29.03
C ASN A 562 -0.76 -11.56 -27.97
N SER A 563 -0.35 -11.26 -26.73
CA SER A 563 -0.36 -12.26 -25.65
C SER A 563 -1.78 -12.77 -25.31
N ILE A 564 -2.81 -11.96 -25.51
CA ILE A 564 -4.21 -12.37 -25.33
C ILE A 564 -4.65 -13.24 -26.50
N LEU A 565 -4.38 -12.81 -27.73
CA LEU A 565 -4.70 -13.56 -28.95
C LEU A 565 -4.02 -14.92 -28.97
N ASP A 566 -2.71 -14.96 -28.66
CA ASP A 566 -1.92 -16.18 -28.57
C ASP A 566 -2.50 -17.12 -27.51
N TYR A 567 -2.92 -16.59 -26.35
CA TYR A 567 -3.53 -17.40 -25.30
C TYR A 567 -4.86 -18.01 -25.75
N MET A 568 -5.69 -17.24 -26.47
CA MET A 568 -6.98 -17.67 -27.02
C MET A 568 -6.85 -18.62 -28.22
N SER A 569 -5.67 -18.72 -28.83
CA SER A 569 -5.42 -19.69 -29.91
C SER A 569 -5.37 -21.14 -29.44
N ASP A 570 -5.17 -21.38 -28.14
CA ASP A 570 -5.20 -22.70 -27.50
C ASP A 570 -6.60 -23.00 -26.96
N GLU A 571 -7.20 -24.09 -27.45
CA GLU A 571 -8.55 -24.49 -27.07
C GLU A 571 -8.68 -24.77 -25.57
N ASN A 572 -7.66 -25.31 -24.90
CA ASN A 572 -7.71 -25.58 -23.46
C ASN A 572 -7.83 -24.29 -22.64
N ASN A 573 -7.15 -23.23 -23.08
CA ASN A 573 -7.22 -21.92 -22.44
C ASN A 573 -8.60 -21.29 -22.62
N VAL A 574 -9.20 -21.44 -23.80
CA VAL A 574 -10.57 -20.99 -24.08
C VAL A 574 -11.58 -21.75 -23.23
N GLN A 575 -11.40 -23.06 -23.03
CA GLN A 575 -12.26 -23.85 -22.14
C GLN A 575 -12.13 -23.43 -20.68
N LEU A 576 -10.91 -23.12 -20.21
CA LEU A 576 -10.71 -22.55 -18.88
C LEU A 576 -11.44 -21.20 -18.74
N MET A 577 -11.32 -20.31 -19.73
CA MET A 577 -12.01 -19.02 -19.73
C MET A 577 -13.54 -19.20 -19.61
N LYS A 578 -14.13 -20.12 -20.38
CA LYS A 578 -15.55 -20.47 -20.28
C LYS A 578 -15.93 -21.07 -18.94
N PHE A 579 -15.09 -21.96 -18.38
CA PHE A 579 -15.30 -22.53 -17.05
C PHE A 579 -15.34 -21.44 -15.97
N LEU A 580 -14.44 -20.46 -16.05
CA LEU A 580 -14.38 -19.35 -15.10
C LEU A 580 -15.63 -18.46 -15.19
N ASP A 581 -16.12 -18.16 -16.40
CA ASP A 581 -17.36 -17.41 -16.58
C ASP A 581 -18.59 -18.10 -15.96
N ILE A 582 -18.63 -19.43 -15.99
CA ILE A 582 -19.73 -20.21 -15.41
C ILE A 582 -19.63 -20.28 -13.87
N ASN A 583 -18.41 -20.32 -13.32
CA ASN A 583 -18.18 -20.62 -11.90
C ASN A 583 -17.92 -19.38 -11.03
N LEU A 584 -17.66 -18.22 -11.64
CA LEU A 584 -17.36 -16.97 -10.97
C LEU A 584 -18.46 -15.94 -11.20
N ASN A 585 -18.68 -15.12 -10.17
CA ASN A 585 -19.57 -13.98 -10.24
C ASN A 585 -18.72 -12.72 -10.42
N TYR A 586 -18.70 -12.18 -11.64
CA TYR A 586 -17.98 -10.95 -11.91
C TYR A 586 -18.72 -9.74 -11.36
N ILE A 587 -18.12 -9.12 -10.34
CA ILE A 587 -18.59 -7.86 -9.81
C ILE A 587 -18.05 -6.76 -10.72
N ASN A 588 -18.87 -6.33 -11.69
CA ASN A 588 -18.55 -5.21 -12.54
C ASN A 588 -18.64 -3.92 -11.73
N ALA A 589 -17.51 -3.26 -11.51
CA ALA A 589 -17.50 -1.94 -10.88
C ALA A 589 -18.13 -0.85 -11.79
N ASN A 590 -18.21 -1.10 -13.11
CA ASN A 590 -18.56 -0.11 -14.13
C ASN A 590 -19.49 -0.69 -15.23
N ALA A 591 -20.67 -1.21 -14.87
CA ALA A 591 -21.69 -1.37 -15.92
C ALA A 591 -22.07 0.01 -16.45
N THR A 592 -21.95 0.24 -17.76
CA THR A 592 -22.42 1.45 -18.44
C THR A 592 -23.90 1.62 -18.08
N LYS A 593 -24.24 2.67 -17.31
CA LYS A 593 -25.61 3.01 -16.95
C LYS A 593 -26.44 3.41 -18.17
N SER A 594 -25.83 3.99 -19.21
CA SER A 594 -26.48 4.36 -20.48
C SER A 594 -25.45 4.54 -21.62
N ASN A 595 -25.91 4.82 -22.85
CA ASN A 595 -25.04 5.14 -24.01
C ASN A 595 -25.18 6.60 -24.47
N ILE A 596 -25.66 7.50 -23.61
CA ILE A 596 -25.98 8.89 -23.98
C ILE A 596 -24.74 9.64 -24.50
N PHE A 597 -23.54 9.24 -24.08
CA PHE A 597 -22.27 9.85 -24.50
C PHE A 597 -21.46 9.01 -25.48
N ALA A 598 -22.06 7.99 -26.11
CA ALA A 598 -21.37 7.16 -27.10
C ALA A 598 -20.72 8.00 -28.22
N GLY A 599 -19.42 7.79 -28.45
CA GLY A 599 -18.64 8.49 -29.46
C GLY A 599 -18.28 9.96 -29.11
N LYS A 600 -18.66 10.45 -27.93
CA LYS A 600 -18.32 11.79 -27.45
C LYS A 600 -17.03 11.78 -26.64
N THR A 601 -16.17 12.77 -26.86
CA THR A 601 -14.93 12.95 -26.09
C THR A 601 -15.04 14.20 -25.22
N PHE A 602 -14.90 14.03 -23.91
CA PHE A 602 -14.93 15.09 -22.92
C PHE A 602 -13.51 15.49 -22.52
N VAL A 603 -13.29 16.76 -22.27
CA VAL A 603 -12.13 17.25 -21.51
C VAL A 603 -12.68 17.94 -20.27
N ILE A 604 -12.11 17.63 -19.11
CA ILE A 604 -12.54 18.22 -17.85
C ILE A 604 -11.48 19.22 -17.39
N THR A 605 -11.88 20.41 -16.98
CA THR A 605 -10.99 21.48 -16.52
C THR A 605 -11.67 22.35 -15.47
N GLY A 606 -10.88 23.00 -14.62
CA GLY A 606 -11.39 23.79 -13.49
C GLY A 606 -11.84 22.94 -12.30
N THR A 607 -12.24 23.62 -11.24
CA THR A 607 -12.75 23.08 -9.98
C THR A 607 -14.24 22.81 -10.12
N LEU A 608 -14.63 21.55 -9.91
CA LEU A 608 -16.02 21.08 -9.97
C LEU A 608 -16.50 20.68 -8.56
N SER A 609 -17.81 20.51 -8.36
CA SER A 609 -18.43 20.13 -7.07
C SER A 609 -17.97 18.78 -6.53
N TYR A 610 -17.54 17.89 -7.42
CA TYR A 610 -16.94 16.59 -7.08
C TYR A 610 -15.54 16.45 -7.70
N ALA A 611 -14.77 15.50 -7.19
CA ALA A 611 -13.47 15.15 -7.77
C ALA A 611 -13.61 14.82 -9.26
N ARG A 612 -12.60 15.17 -10.06
CA ARG A 612 -12.59 14.91 -11.51
C ARG A 612 -12.93 13.45 -11.82
N GLU A 613 -12.44 12.51 -11.02
CA GLU A 613 -12.68 11.07 -11.16
C GLU A 613 -14.16 10.70 -11.04
N HIS A 614 -14.96 11.47 -10.29
CA HIS A 614 -16.41 11.31 -10.22
C HIS A 614 -17.06 11.58 -11.59
N PHE A 615 -16.71 12.70 -12.21
CA PHE A 615 -17.23 13.06 -13.53
C PHE A 615 -16.67 12.16 -14.63
N VAL A 616 -15.40 11.74 -14.53
CA VAL A 616 -14.83 10.70 -15.41
C VAL A 616 -15.63 9.42 -15.30
N ALA A 617 -15.91 8.95 -14.08
CA ALA A 617 -16.70 7.74 -13.87
C ALA A 617 -18.13 7.89 -14.41
N ILE A 618 -18.77 9.06 -14.29
CA ILE A 618 -20.09 9.31 -14.87
C ILE A 618 -20.01 9.33 -16.41
N ILE A 619 -19.03 10.01 -17.00
CA ILE A 619 -18.86 10.09 -18.46
C ILE A 619 -18.60 8.69 -19.04
N GLU A 620 -17.67 7.94 -18.46
CA GLU A 620 -17.34 6.58 -18.86
C GLU A 620 -18.51 5.62 -18.63
N ALA A 621 -19.20 5.73 -17.49
CA ALA A 621 -20.41 4.95 -17.21
C ALA A 621 -21.59 5.33 -18.12
N ASN A 622 -21.51 6.38 -18.94
CA ASN A 622 -22.53 6.72 -19.94
C ASN A 622 -22.00 6.59 -21.39
N GLY A 623 -20.87 5.90 -21.59
CA GLY A 623 -20.31 5.56 -22.91
C GLY A 623 -19.42 6.63 -23.55
N GLY A 624 -19.05 7.68 -22.81
CA GLY A 624 -18.16 8.75 -23.26
C GLY A 624 -16.70 8.51 -22.92
N ASN A 625 -15.80 9.15 -23.67
CA ASN A 625 -14.36 9.09 -23.43
C ASN A 625 -13.85 10.38 -22.78
N VAL A 626 -12.87 10.31 -21.89
CA VAL A 626 -12.23 11.51 -21.30
C VAL A 626 -10.79 11.65 -21.76
N SER A 627 -10.46 12.82 -22.32
CA SER A 627 -9.09 13.18 -22.72
C SER A 627 -8.48 14.20 -21.76
N SER A 628 -7.16 14.15 -21.64
CA SER A 628 -6.37 15.09 -20.83
C SER A 628 -6.15 16.43 -21.54
N SER A 629 -6.30 16.49 -22.87
CA SER A 629 -6.00 17.66 -23.69
C SER A 629 -7.13 18.03 -24.64
N VAL A 630 -7.32 19.34 -24.84
CA VAL A 630 -8.29 19.87 -25.80
C VAL A 630 -7.72 19.76 -27.21
N SER A 631 -8.45 19.07 -28.09
CA SER A 631 -8.10 18.85 -29.50
C SER A 631 -9.33 19.01 -30.40
N LYS A 632 -9.16 19.00 -31.73
CA LYS A 632 -10.28 19.03 -32.69
C LYS A 632 -11.24 17.83 -32.56
N LYS A 633 -10.84 16.75 -31.89
CA LYS A 633 -11.69 15.57 -31.64
C LYS A 633 -12.52 15.67 -30.35
N THR A 634 -12.26 16.69 -29.52
CA THR A 634 -13.00 16.93 -28.28
C THR A 634 -14.42 17.40 -28.62
N SER A 635 -15.43 16.70 -28.11
CA SER A 635 -16.83 17.04 -28.28
C SER A 635 -17.30 18.07 -27.25
N TYR A 636 -16.89 17.92 -25.99
CA TYR A 636 -17.30 18.79 -24.89
C TYR A 636 -16.13 19.14 -23.98
N LEU A 637 -16.11 20.37 -23.49
CA LEU A 637 -15.28 20.77 -22.35
C LEU A 637 -16.20 20.94 -21.13
N LEU A 638 -16.11 20.05 -20.15
CA LEU A 638 -16.73 20.26 -18.84
C LEU A 638 -15.84 21.20 -18.03
N ALA A 639 -16.30 22.43 -17.85
CA ALA A 639 -15.56 23.52 -17.23
C ALA A 639 -16.19 23.91 -15.90
N GLY A 640 -15.41 23.76 -14.83
CA GLY A 640 -15.71 24.30 -13.51
C GLY A 640 -15.11 25.68 -13.28
N GLU A 641 -15.11 26.15 -12.04
CA GLU A 641 -14.45 27.41 -11.67
C GLU A 641 -12.94 27.34 -11.97
N HIS A 642 -12.31 28.46 -12.35
CA HIS A 642 -10.87 28.51 -12.69
C HIS A 642 -10.41 27.56 -13.82
N ALA A 643 -11.24 27.35 -14.85
CA ALA A 643 -10.99 26.46 -16.00
C ALA A 643 -9.70 26.68 -16.83
N GLY A 644 -8.97 27.78 -16.61
CA GLY A 644 -7.60 28.01 -17.08
C GLY A 644 -7.38 27.90 -18.61
N SER A 645 -6.14 27.61 -19.02
CA SER A 645 -5.70 27.62 -20.43
C SER A 645 -6.43 26.63 -21.36
N LYS A 646 -7.12 25.62 -20.81
CA LYS A 646 -7.94 24.68 -21.59
C LYS A 646 -9.27 25.29 -22.01
N LEU A 647 -9.80 26.23 -21.23
CA LEU A 647 -11.00 27.00 -21.61
C LEU A 647 -10.72 27.87 -22.84
N ASP A 648 -9.59 28.57 -22.83
CA ASP A 648 -9.18 29.43 -23.94
C ASP A 648 -8.89 28.61 -25.20
N LYS A 649 -8.22 27.46 -25.04
CA LYS A 649 -7.99 26.52 -26.14
C LYS A 649 -9.29 25.95 -26.71
N ALA A 650 -10.28 25.64 -25.87
CA ALA A 650 -11.58 25.14 -26.33
C ALA A 650 -12.38 26.22 -27.09
N LYS A 651 -12.36 27.48 -26.62
CA LYS A 651 -12.95 28.62 -27.34
C LYS A 651 -12.30 28.81 -28.72
N SER A 652 -10.97 28.72 -28.80
CA SER A 652 -10.24 28.87 -30.07
C SER A 652 -10.53 27.78 -31.10
N LEU A 653 -10.90 26.58 -30.63
CA LEU A 653 -11.25 25.42 -31.45
C LEU A 653 -12.77 25.24 -31.63
N ASN A 654 -13.57 26.19 -31.14
CA ASN A 654 -15.02 26.21 -31.21
C ASN A 654 -15.69 24.94 -30.62
N ILE A 655 -15.13 24.43 -29.53
CA ILE A 655 -15.63 23.24 -28.81
C ILE A 655 -16.70 23.66 -27.81
N GLN A 656 -17.77 22.86 -27.70
CA GLN A 656 -18.87 23.15 -26.79
C GLN A 656 -18.42 23.07 -25.32
N ILE A 657 -18.65 24.15 -24.57
CA ILE A 657 -18.29 24.26 -23.15
C ILE A 657 -19.55 24.01 -22.32
N LEU A 658 -19.45 23.16 -21.31
CA LEU A 658 -20.54 22.79 -20.40
C LEU A 658 -20.14 23.15 -18.97
N ASN A 659 -21.07 23.73 -18.21
CA ASN A 659 -21.01 23.73 -16.75
C ASN A 659 -21.64 22.43 -16.18
N GLU A 660 -21.54 22.24 -14.87
CA GLU A 660 -22.06 21.02 -14.22
C GLU A 660 -23.58 20.84 -14.35
N ASN A 661 -24.34 21.92 -14.30
CA ASN A 661 -25.79 21.85 -14.45
C ASN A 661 -26.18 21.41 -15.87
N GLU A 662 -25.47 21.93 -16.87
CA GLU A 662 -25.62 21.54 -18.28
C GLU A 662 -25.19 20.09 -18.51
N PHE A 663 -24.07 19.67 -17.91
CA PHE A 663 -23.62 18.28 -17.93
C PHE A 663 -24.65 17.33 -17.31
N ASN A 664 -25.21 17.70 -16.16
CA ASN A 664 -26.25 16.92 -15.49
C ASN A 664 -27.57 16.89 -16.27
N ASN A 665 -27.88 17.94 -17.04
CA ASN A 665 -29.04 17.95 -17.93
C ASN A 665 -28.86 17.03 -19.15
N LEU A 666 -27.62 16.82 -19.62
CA LEU A 666 -27.34 15.84 -20.67
C LEU A 666 -27.46 14.38 -20.18
N LEU A 667 -27.54 14.15 -18.86
CA LEU A 667 -27.71 12.81 -18.25
C LEU A 667 -29.16 12.44 -18.00
N LYS A 668 -30.10 13.37 -18.24
CA LYS A 668 -31.55 13.13 -18.21
C LYS A 668 -32.03 12.75 -19.60
#